data_AF-I0I5B3-F1
#
_entry.id   AF-I0I5B3-F1
#
_cell.length_a   1.000
_cell.length_b   1.000
_cell.length_c   1.000
_cell.angle_alpha   90.00
_cell.angle_beta   90.00
_cell.angle_gamma   90.00
#
_symmetry.space_group_name_H-M   'P 1'
#
loop_
_entity.id
_entity.type
_entity.pdbx_description
1 polymer ?
#
loop_
_entity_poly.entity_id
_entity_poly.type
_entity_poly.pdbx_seq_one_letter_code
_entity_poly.pdbx_strand_id
1 'polypeptide(L)'
;MNSSTPRKKLIEVALPLDAINKASAREKSIRHGHPSTLHLWWARRPLAAARAVLFAQLVDDPSAWPELFPTEVEQQRERERLFRIIEQLVQWENTTNEQVLQQAREEIWKSWRRTCAEERGKRGARGEERGERGEIERWLALFDPDRLPAFHDPFAGGGAIPLEAQRLGLEAYASDLNPVAVTINKAMIEIPPMFASMPPVNPGGRGERSERRGERSERGDEDALSGYVDLAEGDGGSASDVSARSALAEGGDVWDALTNHQGCGVDSRQYSGGVDTGIQEGEGSVSGDRAGIAGGSRDIADSLREPRLVSGGRDSLSAQPLGRSEPDVDNDASQSARGTRSEGNEVSNKHISLLSPLPSLLPYTGAQGLAEDVRYYGQWMREEAQKRIGHLYPKITAWLDPRSGRYFGEDDVQRWRQSEARGESNEDGERIARECGYPSLSSLLSSLSSQQLTVIAWLWARTVNSPNPAFAHVDVPLVTTFILSSKPGHEAYVEPIVAGDTYRFTVRVGTPPEWAKQGTKLARGANFRCLLSGMPISGDYIKAEGKAGRMGARMLAIVAEGPRGRVYLPPTAEHEAIARSAQPTWKPDLPLYGKARDQMPLYGMKTYGDLFTPRQLVALTTFADLVGEATEKVKRDCLDALGARASRPRSSVHRTHLPHWEAGEVPQHIIFRLADSLPTHVLAQ
;
A
#
# COMPACT_ATOMS: atom_id res chain seq x y z
N MET A 1 -33.46 -14.31 38.25
CA MET A 1 -33.54 -13.39 37.09
C MET A 1 -32.74 -14.02 35.97
N ASN A 2 -33.44 -14.49 34.94
CA ASN A 2 -32.90 -15.25 33.83
C ASN A 2 -32.81 -14.28 32.64
N SER A 3 -31.66 -13.65 32.44
CA SER A 3 -31.29 -13.03 31.17
C SER A 3 -29.78 -13.14 31.01
N SER A 4 -29.32 -14.14 30.26
CA SER A 4 -27.93 -14.27 29.85
C SER A 4 -27.61 -13.19 28.82
N THR A 5 -27.55 -11.93 29.23
CA THR A 5 -27.05 -10.86 28.39
C THR A 5 -25.59 -11.19 28.06
N PRO A 6 -25.21 -11.27 26.78
CA PRO A 6 -23.82 -11.48 26.42
C PRO A 6 -22.96 -10.37 27.05
N ARG A 7 -21.78 -10.76 27.55
CA ARG A 7 -20.81 -9.83 28.15
C ARG A 7 -20.39 -8.82 27.07
N LYS A 8 -20.48 -7.53 27.39
CA LYS A 8 -20.17 -6.45 26.45
C LYS A 8 -18.69 -6.42 26.13
N LYS A 9 -18.36 -6.30 24.85
CA LYS A 9 -17.01 -6.03 24.36
C LYS A 9 -16.75 -4.52 24.31
N LEU A 10 -15.48 -4.14 24.35
CA LEU A 10 -15.09 -2.73 24.32
C LEU A 10 -15.65 -2.00 23.07
N ILE A 11 -15.67 -2.69 21.93
CA ILE A 11 -16.22 -2.18 20.66
C ILE A 11 -17.71 -1.81 20.73
N GLU A 12 -18.48 -2.41 21.64
CA GLU A 12 -19.92 -2.18 21.79
C GLU A 12 -20.23 -0.99 22.71
N VAL A 13 -19.21 -0.44 23.39
CA VAL A 13 -19.37 0.61 24.39
C VAL A 13 -18.71 1.90 23.93
N ALA A 14 -17.39 1.91 23.74
CA ALA A 14 -16.66 3.11 23.38
C ALA A 14 -15.25 2.78 22.83
N LEU A 15 -14.73 3.69 21.99
CA LEU A 15 -13.39 3.63 21.42
C LEU A 15 -12.76 5.03 21.40
N PRO A 16 -11.42 5.16 21.48
CA PRO A 16 -10.72 6.44 21.34
C PRO A 16 -10.65 6.84 19.85
N LEU A 17 -11.80 7.24 19.29
CA LEU A 17 -11.96 7.52 17.85
C LEU A 17 -11.01 8.60 17.34
N ASP A 18 -10.73 9.64 18.13
CA ASP A 18 -9.82 10.71 17.73
C ASP A 18 -8.39 10.20 17.48
N ALA A 19 -7.89 9.34 18.37
CA ALA A 19 -6.59 8.70 18.21
C ALA A 19 -6.55 7.77 16.99
N ILE A 20 -7.59 6.94 16.82
CA ILE A 20 -7.73 6.03 15.68
C ILE A 20 -7.78 6.80 14.36
N ASN A 21 -8.58 7.87 14.28
CA ASN A 21 -8.75 8.68 13.08
C ASN A 21 -7.47 9.44 12.72
N LYS A 22 -6.81 10.04 13.72
CA LYS A 22 -5.52 10.74 13.53
C LYS A 22 -4.45 9.79 13.00
N ALA A 23 -4.33 8.59 13.58
CA ALA A 23 -3.39 7.57 13.13
C ALA A 23 -3.72 7.07 11.71
N SER A 24 -5.00 6.78 11.44
CA SER A 24 -5.46 6.32 10.12
C SER A 24 -5.24 7.35 9.01
N ALA A 25 -5.39 8.64 9.32
CA ALA A 25 -5.08 9.71 8.37
C ALA A 25 -3.57 9.80 8.09
N ARG A 26 -2.74 9.65 9.13
CA ARG A 26 -1.28 9.65 9.02
C ARG A 26 -0.76 8.49 8.17
N GLU A 27 -1.35 7.30 8.25
CA GLU A 27 -0.94 6.15 7.43
C GLU A 27 -0.99 6.44 5.92
N LYS A 28 -1.90 7.31 5.48
CA LYS A 28 -2.02 7.69 4.05
C LYS A 28 -0.77 8.39 3.51
N SER A 29 0.09 8.96 4.36
CA SER A 29 1.33 9.64 3.95
C SER A 29 2.59 8.78 4.11
N ILE A 30 2.48 7.56 4.64
CA ILE A 30 3.63 6.67 4.83
C ILE A 30 4.03 6.04 3.49
N ARG A 31 5.32 6.10 3.17
CA ARG A 31 5.88 5.69 1.86
C ARG A 31 6.97 4.63 1.96
N HIS A 32 7.36 4.23 3.16
CA HIS A 32 8.37 3.20 3.40
C HIS A 32 7.88 2.20 4.44
N GLY A 33 8.09 0.91 4.18
CA GLY A 33 7.72 -0.19 5.08
C GLY A 33 6.21 -0.45 5.23
N HIS A 34 5.36 0.45 4.74
CA HIS A 34 3.91 0.28 4.80
C HIS A 34 3.42 -0.69 3.71
N PRO A 35 2.55 -1.67 4.02
CA PRO A 35 2.07 -2.64 3.04
C PRO A 35 1.45 -2.09 1.74
N SER A 36 0.98 -0.83 1.73
CA SER A 36 0.51 -0.18 0.48
C SER A 36 1.62 0.05 -0.54
N THR A 37 2.89 0.01 -0.12
CA THR A 37 4.06 0.15 -1.00
C THR A 37 4.42 -1.16 -1.68
N LEU A 38 3.86 -2.30 -1.22
CA LEU A 38 3.97 -3.58 -1.91
C LEU A 38 2.96 -3.68 -3.06
N HIS A 39 1.71 -3.32 -2.79
CA HIS A 39 0.64 -3.23 -3.79
C HIS A 39 -0.45 -2.26 -3.35
N LEU A 40 -0.93 -1.43 -4.29
CA LEU A 40 -2.05 -0.53 -4.04
C LEU A 40 -3.37 -1.27 -4.19
N TRP A 41 -4.02 -1.58 -3.06
CA TRP A 41 -5.37 -2.15 -3.04
C TRP A 41 -6.42 -1.03 -2.94
N TRP A 42 -7.38 -1.00 -3.87
CA TRP A 42 -8.35 0.10 -4.02
C TRP A 42 -9.29 0.29 -2.82
N ALA A 43 -9.51 -0.74 -2.01
CA ALA A 43 -10.36 -0.70 -0.83
C ALA A 43 -9.59 -1.06 0.45
N ARG A 44 -8.34 -0.61 0.58
CA ARG A 44 -7.51 -0.95 1.73
C ARG A 44 -8.04 -0.25 3.00
N ARG A 45 -8.33 -1.05 4.04
CA ARG A 45 -8.64 -0.51 5.38
C ARG A 45 -7.37 -0.02 6.07
N PRO A 46 -7.40 1.10 6.81
CA PRO A 46 -6.28 1.55 7.65
C PRO A 46 -5.88 0.47 8.66
N LEU A 47 -4.58 0.26 8.84
CA LEU A 47 -4.06 -0.75 9.76
C LEU A 47 -4.32 -0.33 11.21
N ALA A 48 -4.16 0.96 11.52
CA ALA A 48 -4.55 1.55 12.80
C ALA A 48 -5.99 1.18 13.21
N ALA A 49 -6.95 1.41 12.32
CA ALA A 49 -8.35 1.08 12.57
C ALA A 49 -8.56 -0.44 12.71
N ALA A 50 -7.96 -1.26 11.84
CA ALA A 50 -8.06 -2.71 11.91
C ALA A 50 -7.55 -3.24 13.26
N ARG A 51 -6.37 -2.80 13.71
CA ARG A 51 -5.76 -3.19 14.99
C ARG A 51 -6.61 -2.79 16.19
N ALA A 52 -7.14 -1.56 16.21
CA ALA A 52 -8.00 -1.09 17.29
C ALA A 52 -9.30 -1.89 17.40
N VAL A 53 -9.96 -2.13 16.25
CA VAL A 53 -11.21 -2.90 16.17
C VAL A 53 -10.99 -4.37 16.58
N LEU A 54 -9.90 -4.99 16.11
CA LEU A 54 -9.54 -6.36 16.47
C LEU A 54 -9.25 -6.53 17.96
N PHE A 55 -8.58 -5.56 18.58
CA PHE A 55 -8.37 -5.55 20.02
C PHE A 55 -9.70 -5.39 20.76
N ALA A 56 -10.50 -4.40 20.38
CA ALA A 56 -11.73 -4.05 21.08
C ALA A 56 -12.88 -5.07 20.93
N GLN A 57 -12.88 -5.89 19.88
CA GLN A 57 -13.83 -7.01 19.74
C GLN A 57 -13.47 -8.19 20.67
N LEU A 58 -12.19 -8.35 21.03
CA LEU A 58 -11.72 -9.48 21.84
C LEU A 58 -11.69 -9.16 23.33
N VAL A 59 -11.41 -7.90 23.66
CA VAL A 59 -11.34 -7.43 25.05
C VAL A 59 -12.73 -7.03 25.57
N ASP A 60 -13.06 -7.54 26.75
CA ASP A 60 -14.32 -7.21 27.43
C ASP A 60 -14.30 -5.75 27.92
N ASP A 61 -15.46 -5.07 27.84
CA ASP A 61 -15.62 -3.81 28.54
C ASP A 61 -15.67 -4.05 30.07
N PRO A 62 -15.11 -3.16 30.90
CA PRO A 62 -15.17 -3.32 32.36
C PRO A 62 -16.59 -3.41 32.93
N SER A 63 -17.61 -2.80 32.29
CA SER A 63 -19.02 -2.93 32.69
C SER A 63 -19.56 -4.35 32.55
N ALA A 64 -18.88 -5.20 31.78
CA ALA A 64 -19.20 -6.61 31.69
C ALA A 64 -18.76 -7.38 32.95
N TRP A 65 -17.96 -6.80 33.85
CA TRP A 65 -17.45 -7.49 35.05
C TRP A 65 -17.71 -6.65 36.32
N PRO A 66 -18.98 -6.44 36.73
CA PRO A 66 -19.31 -5.66 37.93
C PRO A 66 -18.74 -6.24 39.24
N GLU A 67 -18.40 -7.52 39.27
CA GLU A 67 -17.69 -8.17 40.37
C GLU A 67 -16.22 -7.72 40.49
N LEU A 68 -15.60 -7.27 39.40
CA LEU A 68 -14.23 -6.75 39.35
C LEU A 68 -14.21 -5.21 39.33
N PHE A 69 -15.25 -4.60 38.74
CA PHE A 69 -15.42 -3.16 38.62
C PHE A 69 -16.83 -2.74 39.09
N PRO A 70 -17.08 -2.75 40.42
CA PRO A 70 -18.42 -2.51 40.98
C PRO A 70 -19.02 -1.15 40.64
N THR A 71 -18.20 -0.11 40.49
CA THR A 71 -18.67 1.26 40.28
C THR A 71 -18.43 1.76 38.86
N GLU A 72 -19.26 2.69 38.39
CA GLU A 72 -19.05 3.35 37.08
C GLU A 72 -17.69 4.06 36.99
N VAL A 73 -17.20 4.60 38.11
CA VAL A 73 -15.89 5.26 38.20
C VAL A 73 -14.75 4.24 37.99
N GLU A 74 -14.83 3.06 38.60
CA GLU A 74 -13.84 1.99 38.39
C GLU A 74 -13.90 1.44 36.96
N GLN A 75 -15.11 1.27 36.42
CA GLN A 75 -15.30 0.84 35.03
C GLN A 75 -14.70 1.84 34.05
N GLN A 76 -14.93 3.14 34.28
CA GLN A 76 -14.38 4.21 33.45
C GLN A 76 -12.85 4.28 33.56
N ARG A 77 -12.30 4.18 34.77
CA ARG A 77 -10.85 4.16 34.99
C ARG A 77 -10.15 3.00 34.28
N GLU A 78 -10.75 1.81 34.32
CA GLU A 78 -10.20 0.66 33.61
C GLU A 78 -10.36 0.81 32.09
N ARG A 79 -11.49 1.36 31.62
CA ARG A 79 -11.71 1.65 30.20
C ARG A 79 -10.66 2.62 29.65
N GLU A 80 -10.31 3.65 30.42
CA GLU A 80 -9.24 4.60 30.08
C GLU A 80 -7.85 3.94 30.06
N ARG A 81 -7.59 2.93 30.90
CA ARG A 81 -6.38 2.10 30.80
C ARG A 81 -6.35 1.33 29.47
N LEU A 82 -7.46 0.69 29.10
CA LEU A 82 -7.57 -0.03 27.82
C LEU A 82 -7.46 0.91 26.61
N PHE A 83 -7.99 2.13 26.70
CA PHE A 83 -7.85 3.14 25.65
C PHE A 83 -6.41 3.59 25.47
N ARG A 84 -5.63 3.75 26.54
CA ARG A 84 -4.20 4.04 26.43
C ARG A 84 -3.43 2.94 25.70
N ILE A 85 -3.84 1.68 25.83
CA ILE A 85 -3.28 0.58 25.02
C ILE A 85 -3.64 0.78 23.54
N ILE A 86 -4.90 1.09 23.22
CA ILE A 86 -5.33 1.38 21.84
C ILE A 86 -4.57 2.57 21.25
N GLU A 87 -4.43 3.67 21.99
CA GLU A 87 -3.71 4.87 21.57
C GLU A 87 -2.24 4.61 21.23
N GLN A 88 -1.60 3.68 21.94
CA GLN A 88 -0.25 3.21 21.62
C GLN A 88 -0.27 2.26 20.42
N LEU A 89 -1.20 1.30 20.41
CA LEU A 89 -1.34 0.31 19.35
C LEU A 89 -1.54 0.97 17.98
N VAL A 90 -2.37 2.01 17.86
CA VAL A 90 -2.71 2.62 16.56
C VAL A 90 -1.55 3.36 15.91
N GLN A 91 -0.50 3.70 16.65
CA GLN A 91 0.66 4.41 16.10
C GLN A 91 1.49 3.50 15.20
N TRP A 92 1.87 4.00 14.03
CA TRP A 92 2.65 3.24 13.04
C TRP A 92 4.00 2.78 13.60
N GLU A 93 4.62 3.63 14.41
CA GLU A 93 5.91 3.38 15.06
C GLU A 93 5.87 2.16 15.99
N ASN A 94 4.69 1.87 16.55
CA ASN A 94 4.50 0.77 17.49
C ASN A 94 4.11 -0.55 16.83
N THR A 95 4.01 -0.60 15.49
CA THR A 95 3.61 -1.82 14.75
C THR A 95 4.56 -3.01 14.92
N THR A 96 5.78 -2.77 15.40
CA THR A 96 6.79 -3.79 15.72
C THR A 96 7.26 -3.70 17.18
N ASN A 97 6.61 -2.87 18.00
CA ASN A 97 6.95 -2.72 19.40
C ASN A 97 6.35 -3.88 20.22
N GLU A 98 7.17 -4.90 20.47
CA GLU A 98 6.74 -6.10 21.20
C GLU A 98 6.24 -5.80 22.62
N GLN A 99 6.71 -4.74 23.28
CA GLN A 99 6.19 -4.37 24.61
C GLN A 99 4.72 -3.93 24.55
N VAL A 100 4.34 -3.16 23.53
CA VAL A 100 2.96 -2.70 23.32
C VAL A 100 2.08 -3.86 22.83
N LEU A 101 2.58 -4.65 21.88
CA LEU A 101 1.86 -5.81 21.36
C LEU A 101 1.61 -6.86 22.47
N GLN A 102 2.59 -7.08 23.35
CA GLN A 102 2.46 -8.02 24.45
C GLN A 102 1.41 -7.57 25.48
N GLN A 103 1.36 -6.29 25.83
CA GLN A 103 0.28 -5.74 26.68
C GLN A 103 -1.09 -6.00 26.07
N ALA A 104 -1.25 -5.79 24.77
CA ALA A 104 -2.50 -6.03 24.08
C ALA A 104 -2.88 -7.52 24.06
N ARG A 105 -1.93 -8.41 23.75
CA ARG A 105 -2.10 -9.87 23.78
C ARG A 105 -2.54 -10.35 25.15
N GLU A 106 -1.96 -9.82 26.23
CA GLU A 106 -2.32 -10.19 27.60
C GLU A 106 -3.77 -9.84 27.94
N GLU A 107 -4.28 -8.68 27.53
CA GLU A 107 -5.68 -8.31 27.76
C GLU A 107 -6.66 -9.17 26.95
N ILE A 108 -6.26 -9.56 25.73
CA ILE A 108 -7.01 -10.53 24.91
C ILE A 108 -7.08 -11.88 25.64
N TRP A 109 -5.95 -12.41 26.12
CA TRP A 109 -5.91 -13.67 26.88
C TRP A 109 -6.72 -13.62 28.18
N LYS A 110 -6.64 -12.50 28.92
CA LYS A 110 -7.44 -12.31 30.15
C LYS A 110 -8.95 -12.38 29.83
N SER A 111 -9.40 -11.67 28.81
CA SER A 111 -10.82 -11.65 28.40
C SER A 111 -11.28 -13.02 27.89
N TRP A 112 -10.44 -13.71 27.12
CA TRP A 112 -10.73 -15.05 26.61
C TRP A 112 -10.86 -16.09 27.73
N ARG A 113 -9.92 -16.10 28.69
CA ARG A 113 -9.96 -17.03 29.83
C ARG A 113 -11.20 -16.84 30.70
N ARG A 114 -11.62 -15.58 30.89
CA ARG A 114 -12.88 -15.26 31.58
C ARG A 114 -14.09 -15.79 30.81
N THR A 115 -14.13 -15.59 29.49
CA THR A 115 -15.18 -16.14 28.61
C THR A 115 -15.25 -17.67 28.73
N CYS A 116 -14.10 -18.35 28.72
CA CYS A 116 -14.04 -19.81 28.87
C CYS A 116 -14.54 -20.30 30.23
N ALA A 117 -14.15 -19.62 31.31
CA ALA A 117 -14.61 -19.95 32.66
C ALA A 117 -16.13 -19.80 32.80
N GLU A 118 -16.69 -18.73 32.22
CA GLU A 118 -18.12 -18.46 32.23
C GLU A 118 -18.92 -19.51 31.45
N GLU A 119 -18.50 -19.86 30.22
CA GLU A 119 -19.21 -20.86 29.41
C GLU A 119 -19.16 -22.27 30.04
N ARG A 120 -18.03 -22.62 30.68
CA ARG A 120 -17.92 -23.85 31.49
C ARG A 120 -18.90 -23.86 32.65
N GLY A 121 -19.01 -22.75 33.39
CA GLY A 121 -19.96 -22.62 34.50
C GLY A 121 -21.42 -22.71 34.06
N LYS A 122 -21.80 -22.00 32.98
CA LYS A 122 -23.18 -21.96 32.47
C LYS A 122 -23.66 -23.29 31.91
N ARG A 123 -22.84 -23.96 31.10
CA ARG A 123 -23.25 -25.16 30.36
C ARG A 123 -22.88 -26.47 31.05
N GLY A 124 -21.84 -26.48 31.90
CA GLY A 124 -21.56 -27.64 32.77
C GLY A 124 -22.77 -27.97 33.64
N ALA A 125 -23.35 -26.96 34.30
CA ALA A 125 -24.55 -27.13 35.12
C ALA A 125 -25.80 -27.54 34.29
N ARG A 126 -26.00 -26.95 33.11
CA ARG A 126 -27.19 -27.19 32.27
C ARG A 126 -27.14 -28.53 31.52
N GLY A 127 -25.95 -29.09 31.33
CA GLY A 127 -25.71 -30.34 30.61
C GLY A 127 -25.93 -31.61 31.41
N GLU A 128 -25.59 -31.56 32.70
CA GLU A 128 -25.88 -32.64 33.63
C GLU A 128 -27.40 -32.87 33.76
N GLU A 129 -28.20 -31.80 33.64
CA GLU A 129 -29.66 -31.86 33.73
C GLU A 129 -30.36 -32.45 32.49
N ARG A 130 -29.77 -32.38 31.28
CA ARG A 130 -30.42 -32.76 30.01
C ARG A 130 -29.92 -34.06 29.36
N GLY A 131 -28.85 -34.66 29.88
CA GLY A 131 -28.30 -35.90 29.32
C GLY A 131 -27.53 -35.74 28.00
N GLU A 132 -27.22 -34.51 27.58
CA GLU A 132 -26.58 -34.14 26.30
C GLU A 132 -25.04 -34.05 26.41
N ARG A 133 -24.40 -34.98 27.14
CA ARG A 133 -22.97 -34.88 27.49
C ARG A 133 -22.05 -34.69 26.28
N GLY A 134 -22.27 -35.44 25.19
CA GLY A 134 -21.41 -35.39 24.02
C GLY A 134 -21.48 -34.09 23.20
N GLU A 135 -22.63 -33.40 23.18
CA GLU A 135 -22.74 -32.10 22.50
C GLU A 135 -22.11 -30.98 23.32
N ILE A 136 -22.20 -31.09 24.64
CA ILE A 136 -21.64 -30.11 25.57
C ILE A 136 -20.14 -30.25 25.65
N GLU A 137 -19.60 -31.47 25.63
CA GLU A 137 -18.17 -31.71 25.48
C GLU A 137 -17.63 -31.09 24.20
N ARG A 138 -18.31 -31.28 23.05
CA ARG A 138 -17.93 -30.63 21.78
C ARG A 138 -17.98 -29.11 21.85
N TRP A 139 -18.99 -28.54 22.50
CA TRP A 139 -19.10 -27.09 22.68
C TRP A 139 -18.00 -26.54 23.59
N LEU A 140 -17.77 -27.16 24.75
CA LEU A 140 -16.75 -26.72 25.71
C LEU A 140 -15.33 -26.88 25.16
N ALA A 141 -15.12 -27.82 24.22
CA ALA A 141 -13.87 -27.92 23.47
C ALA A 141 -13.57 -26.67 22.60
N LEU A 142 -14.58 -25.86 22.26
CA LEU A 142 -14.38 -24.57 21.57
C LEU A 142 -13.88 -23.46 22.53
N PHE A 143 -14.03 -23.64 23.84
CA PHE A 143 -13.66 -22.67 24.89
C PHE A 143 -12.47 -23.19 25.69
N ASP A 144 -11.33 -23.29 25.01
CA ASP A 144 -10.04 -23.68 25.59
C ASP A 144 -9.29 -22.45 26.15
N PRO A 145 -9.07 -22.33 27.48
CA PRO A 145 -8.38 -21.20 28.09
C PRO A 145 -6.89 -21.12 27.73
N ASP A 146 -6.35 -22.17 27.12
CA ASP A 146 -4.95 -22.25 26.68
C ASP A 146 -4.81 -22.12 25.16
N ARG A 147 -5.91 -21.91 24.43
CA ARG A 147 -5.92 -21.66 22.98
C ARG A 147 -6.90 -20.55 22.60
N LEU A 148 -6.40 -19.46 22.00
CA LEU A 148 -7.25 -18.40 21.45
C LEU A 148 -8.10 -18.91 20.26
N PRO A 149 -9.29 -18.35 20.04
CA PRO A 149 -10.10 -18.67 18.88
C PRO A 149 -9.40 -18.23 17.58
N ALA A 150 -9.54 -19.03 16.53
CA ALA A 150 -9.07 -18.68 15.21
C ALA A 150 -9.86 -17.48 14.65
N PHE A 151 -9.15 -16.55 14.02
CA PHE A 151 -9.72 -15.39 13.34
C PHE A 151 -9.96 -15.71 11.86
N HIS A 152 -11.16 -15.46 11.34
CA HIS A 152 -11.51 -15.74 9.95
C HIS A 152 -11.96 -14.45 9.23
N ASP A 153 -11.32 -14.14 8.09
CA ASP A 153 -11.69 -13.05 7.19
C ASP A 153 -11.93 -13.59 5.77
N PRO A 154 -13.19 -13.89 5.40
CA PRO A 154 -13.51 -14.47 4.11
C PRO A 154 -13.45 -13.46 2.95
N PHE A 155 -13.23 -12.17 3.23
CA PHE A 155 -13.17 -11.08 2.26
C PHE A 155 -11.97 -10.16 2.55
N ALA A 156 -10.80 -10.78 2.68
CA ALA A 156 -9.61 -10.14 3.22
C ALA A 156 -9.09 -8.97 2.36
N GLY A 157 -9.41 -8.95 1.06
CA GLY A 157 -8.95 -7.93 0.13
C GLY A 157 -7.43 -7.73 0.23
N GLY A 158 -6.99 -6.50 0.50
CA GLY A 158 -5.57 -6.17 0.66
C GLY A 158 -4.88 -6.69 1.93
N GLY A 159 -5.56 -7.49 2.76
CA GLY A 159 -4.97 -8.23 3.88
C GLY A 159 -4.72 -7.41 5.16
N ALA A 160 -5.36 -6.25 5.31
CA ALA A 160 -5.15 -5.37 6.46
C ALA A 160 -5.54 -6.03 7.80
N ILE A 161 -6.74 -6.61 7.87
CA ILE A 161 -7.27 -7.22 9.09
C ILE A 161 -6.50 -8.51 9.47
N PRO A 162 -6.30 -9.50 8.58
CA PRO A 162 -5.57 -10.71 8.95
C PRO A 162 -4.10 -10.44 9.34
N LEU A 163 -3.44 -9.43 8.75
CA LEU A 163 -2.10 -9.02 9.18
C LEU A 163 -2.10 -8.52 10.63
N GLU A 164 -3.03 -7.64 10.98
CA GLU A 164 -3.12 -7.10 12.34
C GLU A 164 -3.57 -8.16 13.35
N ALA A 165 -4.41 -9.11 12.94
CA ALA A 165 -4.78 -10.26 13.76
C ALA A 165 -3.54 -11.10 14.13
N GLN A 166 -2.65 -11.37 13.18
CA GLN A 166 -1.39 -12.07 13.41
C GLN A 166 -0.48 -11.29 14.38
N ARG A 167 -0.37 -9.97 14.22
CA ARG A 167 0.40 -9.10 15.15
C ARG A 167 -0.15 -9.16 16.58
N LEU A 168 -1.47 -9.26 16.74
CA LEU A 168 -2.14 -9.44 18.04
C LEU A 168 -2.10 -10.89 18.55
N GLY A 169 -1.36 -11.80 17.90
CA GLY A 169 -1.16 -13.17 18.37
C GLY A 169 -2.29 -14.14 18.02
N LEU A 170 -3.18 -13.77 17.11
CA LEU A 170 -4.28 -14.63 16.66
C LEU A 170 -3.83 -15.53 15.50
N GLU A 171 -4.34 -16.76 15.50
CA GLU A 171 -4.29 -17.64 14.33
C GLU A 171 -5.27 -17.09 13.28
N ALA A 172 -4.76 -16.49 12.20
CA ALA A 172 -5.57 -15.80 11.20
C ALA A 172 -5.74 -16.62 9.91
N TYR A 173 -6.99 -16.75 9.47
CA TYR A 173 -7.43 -17.41 8.25
C TYR A 173 -8.06 -16.36 7.33
N ALA A 174 -7.45 -16.13 6.18
CA ALA A 174 -7.98 -15.21 5.18
C ALA A 174 -8.46 -15.97 3.94
N SER A 175 -9.39 -15.39 3.20
CA SER A 175 -9.66 -15.80 1.82
C SER A 175 -10.19 -14.62 1.00
N ASP A 176 -10.09 -14.73 -0.32
CA ASP A 176 -10.70 -13.80 -1.25
C ASP A 176 -10.94 -14.52 -2.58
N LEU A 177 -11.93 -14.08 -3.35
CA LEU A 177 -12.18 -14.59 -4.70
C LEU A 177 -11.22 -13.97 -5.72
N ASN A 178 -10.62 -12.82 -5.41
CA ASN A 178 -9.68 -12.14 -6.27
C ASN A 178 -8.27 -12.73 -6.10
N PRO A 179 -7.67 -13.32 -7.16
CA PRO A 179 -6.34 -13.91 -7.08
C PRO A 179 -5.24 -12.89 -6.72
N VAL A 180 -5.44 -11.60 -7.03
CA VAL A 180 -4.51 -10.53 -6.65
C VAL A 180 -4.56 -10.32 -5.13
N ALA A 181 -5.75 -10.28 -4.52
CA ALA A 181 -5.89 -10.22 -3.06
C ALA A 181 -5.20 -11.41 -2.39
N VAL A 182 -5.48 -12.63 -2.87
CA VAL A 182 -4.85 -13.87 -2.39
C VAL A 182 -3.32 -13.75 -2.43
N THR A 183 -2.75 -13.28 -3.54
CA THR A 183 -1.29 -13.12 -3.71
C THR A 183 -0.70 -12.10 -2.73
N ILE A 184 -1.38 -10.96 -2.52
CA ILE A 184 -0.96 -9.93 -1.56
C ILE A 184 -0.93 -10.50 -0.14
N ASN A 185 -1.99 -11.23 0.26
CA ASN A 185 -2.07 -11.85 1.58
C ASN A 185 -0.94 -12.88 1.76
N LYS A 186 -0.67 -13.72 0.75
CA LYS A 186 0.46 -14.65 0.79
C LYS A 186 1.80 -13.93 1.01
N ALA A 187 2.08 -12.91 0.20
CA ALA A 187 3.33 -12.16 0.26
C ALA A 187 3.53 -11.42 1.59
N MET A 188 2.45 -10.97 2.22
CA MET A 188 2.51 -10.18 3.45
C MET A 188 2.43 -11.01 4.74
N ILE A 189 1.64 -12.08 4.75
CA ILE A 189 1.19 -12.76 5.98
C ILE A 189 1.72 -14.20 6.04
N GLU A 190 1.68 -14.93 4.93
CA GLU A 190 2.01 -16.36 4.88
C GLU A 190 3.50 -16.62 4.67
N ILE A 191 4.08 -16.02 3.64
CA ILE A 191 5.45 -16.33 3.21
C ILE A 191 6.50 -15.82 4.21
N PRO A 192 6.48 -14.56 4.70
CA PRO A 192 7.57 -14.06 5.53
C PRO A 192 7.81 -14.87 6.83
N PRO A 193 6.78 -15.29 7.59
CA PRO A 193 6.98 -16.14 8.77
C PRO A 193 7.60 -17.51 8.46
N MET A 194 7.30 -18.11 7.30
CA MET A 194 7.85 -19.41 6.91
C MET A 194 9.39 -19.37 6.76
N PHE A 195 9.94 -18.21 6.41
CA PHE A 195 11.37 -17.99 6.22
C PHE A 195 12.01 -17.20 7.38
N ALA A 196 11.33 -17.08 8.52
CA ALA A 196 11.82 -16.33 9.66
C ALA A 196 13.17 -16.88 10.16
N SER A 197 14.14 -15.98 10.31
CA SER A 197 15.52 -16.23 10.75
C SER A 197 16.28 -17.23 9.90
N MET A 198 15.79 -17.54 8.69
CA MET A 198 16.52 -18.36 7.72
C MET A 198 17.55 -17.48 6.98
N PRO A 199 18.75 -18.00 6.69
CA PRO A 199 19.71 -17.30 5.84
C PRO A 199 19.23 -17.28 4.39
N PRO A 200 19.68 -16.29 3.58
CA PRO A 200 19.37 -16.24 2.17
C PRO A 200 19.93 -17.45 1.42
N VAL A 201 19.29 -17.78 0.29
CA VAL A 201 19.80 -18.81 -0.63
C VAL A 201 20.70 -18.22 -1.71
N ASN A 202 20.63 -16.93 -2.01
CA ASN A 202 21.46 -16.32 -3.06
C ASN A 202 22.96 -16.46 -2.77
N PRO A 203 23.83 -16.63 -3.79
CA PRO A 203 25.25 -16.88 -3.59
C PRO A 203 25.99 -15.78 -2.83
N GLY A 204 25.64 -14.50 -3.01
CA GLY A 204 26.31 -13.36 -2.35
C GLY A 204 26.05 -13.29 -0.84
N GLY A 205 24.87 -13.72 -0.39
CA GLY A 205 24.50 -13.75 1.03
C GLY A 205 25.13 -14.89 1.83
N ARG A 206 25.79 -15.86 1.18
CA ARG A 206 26.29 -17.08 1.85
C ARG A 206 27.57 -16.88 2.69
N GLY A 207 28.24 -15.72 2.61
CA GLY A 207 29.55 -15.52 3.25
C GLY A 207 29.82 -14.13 3.87
N GLU A 208 29.20 -13.05 3.41
CA GLU A 208 29.73 -11.71 3.68
C GLU A 208 29.56 -11.17 5.11
N ARG A 209 28.53 -11.58 5.88
CA ARG A 209 28.36 -11.08 7.26
C ARG A 209 29.26 -11.75 8.29
N SER A 210 29.84 -12.90 7.98
CA SER A 210 30.82 -13.55 8.85
C SER A 210 32.19 -12.88 8.75
N GLU A 211 32.57 -12.41 7.56
CA GLU A 211 33.89 -11.83 7.29
C GLU A 211 33.96 -10.34 7.65
N ARG A 212 32.91 -9.56 7.39
CA ARG A 212 32.84 -8.13 7.79
C ARG A 212 32.94 -7.89 9.30
N ARG A 213 32.72 -8.92 10.12
CA ARG A 213 32.88 -8.85 11.59
C ARG A 213 34.32 -9.17 12.04
N GLY A 214 35.08 -9.93 11.23
CA GLY A 214 36.49 -10.20 11.47
C GLY A 214 37.35 -8.93 11.31
N GLU A 215 37.08 -8.14 10.28
CA GLU A 215 37.80 -6.87 10.04
C GLU A 215 37.39 -5.75 11.02
N ARG A 216 36.17 -5.79 11.56
CA ARG A 216 35.71 -4.81 12.56
C ARG A 216 36.20 -5.12 13.98
N SER A 217 36.68 -6.34 14.23
CA SER A 217 37.26 -6.76 15.52
C SER A 217 38.69 -6.24 15.73
N GLU A 218 39.36 -5.72 14.70
CA GLU A 218 40.74 -5.21 14.78
C GLU A 218 40.83 -3.67 14.80
N ARG A 219 39.71 -2.95 14.72
CA ARG A 219 39.65 -1.51 14.98
C ARG A 219 38.73 -1.26 16.16
N GLY A 220 39.32 -0.75 17.24
CA GLY A 220 38.67 -0.55 18.54
C GLY A 220 37.29 0.09 18.46
N ASP A 221 36.41 -0.44 19.30
CA ASP A 221 35.05 0.03 19.54
C ASP A 221 35.05 1.42 20.20
N GLU A 222 34.90 2.49 19.41
CA GLU A 222 34.40 3.78 19.91
C GLU A 222 33.29 4.44 19.04
N ASP A 223 32.93 3.89 17.86
CA ASP A 223 31.98 4.55 16.93
C ASP A 223 30.68 3.77 16.64
N ALA A 224 30.09 3.10 17.64
CA ALA A 224 28.86 2.32 17.47
C ALA A 224 27.61 2.87 18.19
N LEU A 225 27.56 4.18 18.46
CA LEU A 225 26.39 4.84 19.08
C LEU A 225 25.95 6.16 18.42
N SER A 226 26.41 6.47 17.21
CA SER A 226 25.93 7.63 16.44
C SER A 226 25.25 7.19 15.16
N GLY A 227 23.92 7.27 15.15
CA GLY A 227 23.13 7.06 13.95
C GLY A 227 21.81 6.37 14.20
N TYR A 228 20.97 6.90 15.09
CA TYR A 228 19.50 6.81 15.04
C TYR A 228 18.88 7.59 16.21
N VAL A 229 19.03 8.93 16.22
CA VAL A 229 18.21 9.82 17.06
C VAL A 229 18.03 11.16 16.33
N ASP A 230 16.81 11.70 16.44
CA ASP A 230 16.32 13.04 16.05
C ASP A 230 15.94 13.33 14.58
N LEU A 231 14.64 13.47 14.33
CA LEU A 231 13.96 14.78 14.42
C LEU A 231 12.44 14.60 14.34
N ALA A 232 11.77 14.72 15.50
CA ALA A 232 10.35 15.04 15.60
C ALA A 232 10.24 16.35 16.40
N GLU A 233 9.89 17.44 15.73
CA GLU A 233 9.15 18.60 16.28
C GLU A 233 8.92 19.63 15.16
N GLY A 234 7.72 20.24 15.11
CA GLY A 234 7.44 21.36 14.21
C GLY A 234 6.03 21.45 13.61
N ASP A 235 5.06 21.68 14.49
CA ASP A 235 3.88 22.55 14.38
C ASP A 235 2.85 22.50 13.23
N GLY A 236 1.60 22.77 13.63
CA GLY A 236 0.38 22.63 12.85
C GLY A 236 0.17 23.69 11.76
N GLY A 237 -0.38 23.23 10.64
CA GLY A 237 -0.95 24.07 9.59
C GLY A 237 -1.85 23.22 8.68
N SER A 238 -3.10 23.64 8.54
CA SER A 238 -4.11 23.01 7.70
C SER A 238 -3.67 22.92 6.23
N ALA A 239 -3.80 21.75 5.62
CA ALA A 239 -3.67 21.62 4.16
C ALA A 239 -4.47 20.42 3.63
N SER A 240 -5.55 20.73 2.94
CA SER A 240 -6.25 19.89 1.98
C SER A 240 -5.33 19.56 0.78
N ASP A 241 -5.56 18.38 0.19
CA ASP A 241 -5.07 17.91 -1.12
C ASP A 241 -3.59 18.20 -1.46
N VAL A 242 -2.69 17.31 -1.02
CA VAL A 242 -1.32 17.23 -1.53
C VAL A 242 -0.98 15.78 -1.90
N SER A 243 -1.09 15.47 -3.18
CA SER A 243 -0.50 14.28 -3.80
C SER A 243 0.96 14.56 -4.18
N ALA A 244 1.81 13.54 -4.02
CA ALA A 244 3.20 13.43 -4.49
C ALA A 244 4.29 14.27 -3.77
N ARG A 245 4.72 13.81 -2.58
CA ARG A 245 6.11 13.97 -2.11
C ARG A 245 6.61 12.70 -1.40
N SER A 246 7.91 12.44 -1.64
CA SER A 246 8.83 11.53 -0.93
C SER A 246 8.81 10.02 -1.24
N ALA A 247 9.49 9.63 -2.31
CA ALA A 247 10.18 8.33 -2.43
C ALA A 247 11.53 8.43 -3.19
N LEU A 248 12.10 9.63 -3.35
CA LEU A 248 13.29 9.87 -4.20
C LEU A 248 14.27 10.86 -3.55
N ALA A 249 14.57 10.70 -2.27
CA ALA A 249 15.57 11.52 -1.57
C ALA A 249 16.86 10.75 -1.23
N GLU A 250 16.95 9.47 -1.55
CA GLU A 250 18.20 8.71 -1.50
C GLU A 250 18.41 8.13 -2.90
N GLY A 251 19.63 8.20 -3.44
CA GLY A 251 19.99 7.90 -4.83
C GLY A 251 19.70 6.46 -5.28
N GLY A 252 18.42 6.11 -5.36
CA GLY A 252 17.89 4.89 -5.92
C GLY A 252 17.97 4.92 -7.45
N ASP A 253 18.23 3.75 -8.01
CA ASP A 253 18.50 3.53 -9.42
C ASP A 253 17.21 3.51 -10.25
N VAL A 254 17.30 4.02 -11.48
CA VAL A 254 16.30 4.17 -12.57
C VAL A 254 15.22 3.08 -12.62
N TRP A 255 15.61 1.86 -12.30
CA TRP A 255 14.75 0.69 -12.45
C TRP A 255 13.81 0.43 -11.26
N ASP A 256 14.04 1.04 -10.09
CA ASP A 256 13.09 1.03 -8.97
C ASP A 256 11.82 1.84 -9.30
N ALA A 257 11.90 2.71 -10.32
CA ALA A 257 10.75 3.47 -10.85
C ALA A 257 9.94 2.66 -11.88
N LEU A 258 10.56 1.72 -12.62
CA LEU A 258 9.90 0.91 -13.64
C LEU A 258 9.07 -0.24 -13.05
N THR A 259 9.48 -0.80 -11.92
CA THR A 259 8.68 -1.77 -11.14
C THR A 259 7.47 -1.12 -10.46
N ASN A 260 7.49 0.20 -10.27
CA ASN A 260 6.42 1.00 -9.67
C ASN A 260 5.54 1.74 -10.68
N HIS A 261 5.71 1.51 -11.99
CA HIS A 261 4.92 2.21 -12.98
C HIS A 261 3.50 1.64 -13.11
N GLN A 262 2.56 2.34 -12.47
CA GLN A 262 1.14 2.30 -12.81
C GLN A 262 0.97 2.58 -14.31
N GLY A 263 0.58 1.54 -15.04
CA GLY A 263 0.06 1.67 -16.39
C GLY A 263 -1.17 2.57 -16.40
N CYS A 264 -1.33 3.30 -17.49
CA CYS A 264 -2.43 4.22 -17.74
C CYS A 264 -3.81 3.61 -17.41
N GLY A 265 -4.49 4.20 -16.41
CA GLY A 265 -5.92 4.52 -16.48
C GLY A 265 -6.93 3.51 -15.93
N VAL A 266 -7.30 3.67 -14.65
CA VAL A 266 -8.71 3.89 -14.27
C VAL A 266 -8.71 5.04 -13.27
N ASP A 267 -9.42 6.11 -13.58
CA ASP A 267 -9.69 7.21 -12.65
C ASP A 267 -10.55 6.67 -11.50
N SER A 268 -9.96 6.52 -10.31
CA SER A 268 -10.65 6.02 -9.11
C SER A 268 -11.76 6.96 -8.62
N ARG A 269 -11.94 8.14 -9.24
CA ARG A 269 -13.05 9.08 -8.94
C ARG A 269 -14.40 8.67 -9.55
N GLN A 270 -14.47 7.62 -10.36
CA GLN A 270 -15.75 7.12 -10.91
C GLN A 270 -16.45 6.06 -10.05
N TYR A 271 -15.88 5.65 -8.92
CA TYR A 271 -16.50 4.67 -8.01
C TYR A 271 -16.67 5.14 -6.54
N SER A 272 -16.52 6.45 -6.27
CA SER A 272 -16.84 7.06 -4.97
C SER A 272 -18.19 7.80 -4.96
N GLY A 273 -19.08 7.48 -5.91
CA GLY A 273 -20.43 8.00 -5.94
C GLY A 273 -21.34 7.27 -4.96
N GLY A 274 -21.18 7.55 -3.67
CA GLY A 274 -22.20 7.22 -2.68
C GLY A 274 -21.67 6.62 -1.39
N VAL A 275 -20.92 7.37 -0.59
CA VAL A 275 -21.08 7.46 0.87
C VAL A 275 -20.43 8.77 1.32
N ASP A 276 -21.06 9.91 1.03
CA ASP A 276 -20.71 11.19 1.67
C ASP A 276 -21.91 12.13 1.55
N THR A 277 -22.88 11.93 2.45
CA THR A 277 -23.80 13.00 2.85
C THR A 277 -23.90 12.95 4.36
N GLY A 278 -23.10 13.80 5.00
CA GLY A 278 -23.34 14.22 6.36
C GLY A 278 -24.75 14.80 6.49
N ILE A 279 -25.37 14.49 7.61
CA ILE A 279 -26.66 15.02 8.04
C ILE A 279 -26.58 16.55 8.05
N GLN A 280 -27.35 17.19 7.19
CA GLN A 280 -27.75 18.59 7.35
C GLN A 280 -29.27 18.63 7.39
N GLU A 281 -29.78 19.09 8.53
CA GLU A 281 -31.17 19.53 8.70
C GLU A 281 -31.44 20.71 7.74
N GLY A 282 -32.57 20.65 7.04
CA GLY A 282 -32.99 21.72 6.13
C GLY A 282 -34.34 21.39 5.49
N GLU A 283 -35.38 22.03 6.01
CA GLU A 283 -36.76 21.99 5.54
C GLU A 283 -36.89 22.32 4.04
N GLY A 284 -37.79 21.64 3.31
CA GLY A 284 -38.02 21.96 1.90
C GLY A 284 -39.01 21.05 1.16
N SER A 285 -40.31 21.32 1.35
CA SER A 285 -41.45 21.18 0.42
C SER A 285 -41.48 20.09 -0.68
N VAL A 286 -42.56 19.31 -0.61
CA VAL A 286 -43.11 18.37 -1.59
C VAL A 286 -43.62 19.05 -2.87
N SER A 287 -43.19 18.54 -4.03
CA SER A 287 -43.98 18.40 -5.28
C SER A 287 -43.26 17.31 -6.10
N GLY A 288 -43.87 16.37 -6.82
CA GLY A 288 -45.18 16.25 -7.46
C GLY A 288 -44.87 15.50 -8.77
N ASP A 289 -45.64 14.46 -9.06
CA ASP A 289 -45.70 13.71 -10.34
C ASP A 289 -44.72 12.56 -10.59
N ARG A 290 -45.22 11.34 -10.26
CA ARG A 290 -44.92 10.11 -11.01
C ARG A 290 -46.24 9.46 -11.43
N ALA A 291 -46.41 9.26 -12.74
CA ALA A 291 -47.48 8.44 -13.30
C ALA A 291 -47.15 6.95 -13.07
N GLY A 292 -48.13 6.20 -12.55
CA GLY A 292 -48.00 4.82 -12.12
C GLY A 292 -48.29 3.77 -13.19
N ILE A 293 -47.98 2.52 -12.85
CA ILE A 293 -48.65 1.31 -13.35
C ILE A 293 -48.75 0.32 -12.18
N ALA A 294 -49.99 -0.12 -11.91
CA ALA A 294 -50.45 -1.12 -10.95
C ALA A 294 -49.91 -2.53 -11.26
N GLY A 295 -49.97 -3.55 -10.41
CA GLY A 295 -50.59 -3.78 -9.10
C GLY A 295 -50.38 -5.26 -8.72
N GLY A 296 -50.68 -5.64 -7.47
CA GLY A 296 -50.66 -7.04 -7.02
C GLY A 296 -50.57 -7.17 -5.50
N SER A 297 -51.73 -7.28 -4.86
CA SER A 297 -52.02 -7.23 -3.42
C SER A 297 -51.85 -8.57 -2.68
N ARG A 298 -51.57 -8.48 -1.36
CA ARG A 298 -52.11 -9.26 -0.20
C ARG A 298 -51.04 -9.34 0.91
N ASP A 299 -51.28 -9.28 2.21
CA ASP A 299 -52.24 -8.65 3.13
C ASP A 299 -51.81 -9.12 4.55
N ILE A 300 -52.28 -8.41 5.60
CA ILE A 300 -52.35 -8.78 7.05
C ILE A 300 -51.06 -8.61 7.90
N ALA A 301 -50.99 -7.97 9.07
CA ALA A 301 -51.79 -6.99 9.84
C ALA A 301 -51.03 -6.68 11.17
N ASP A 302 -51.03 -5.40 11.61
CA ASP A 302 -51.38 -4.92 12.98
C ASP A 302 -50.56 -5.34 14.24
N SER A 303 -50.33 -4.53 15.30
CA SER A 303 -50.81 -3.20 15.74
C SER A 303 -49.89 -2.60 16.86
N LEU A 304 -49.76 -1.26 16.86
CA LEU A 304 -49.93 -0.27 17.95
C LEU A 304 -49.41 -0.51 19.39
N ARG A 305 -48.58 0.42 19.91
CA ARG A 305 -48.94 1.45 20.94
C ARG A 305 -47.72 2.15 21.59
N GLU A 306 -47.66 3.48 21.46
CA GLU A 306 -47.21 4.43 22.50
C GLU A 306 -48.47 4.95 23.28
N PRO A 307 -48.47 5.98 24.19
CA PRO A 307 -47.40 6.84 24.74
C PRO A 307 -47.51 7.17 26.26
N ARG A 308 -46.56 7.98 26.80
CA ARG A 308 -46.70 9.17 27.70
C ARG A 308 -45.38 9.42 28.46
N LEU A 309 -44.62 10.51 28.22
CA LEU A 309 -44.76 11.91 28.69
C LEU A 309 -44.79 12.10 30.24
N VAL A 310 -43.77 12.78 30.81
CA VAL A 310 -43.82 14.10 31.49
C VAL A 310 -42.65 14.34 32.50
N SER A 311 -41.86 15.39 32.19
CA SER A 311 -41.18 16.46 32.98
C SER A 311 -40.41 16.26 34.32
N GLY A 312 -39.27 16.97 34.43
CA GLY A 312 -39.20 18.18 35.28
C GLY A 312 -38.00 18.37 36.26
N GLY A 313 -37.28 19.50 36.11
CA GLY A 313 -36.51 20.24 37.15
C GLY A 313 -35.07 19.75 37.43
N ARG A 314 -33.94 20.41 37.12
CA ARG A 314 -33.39 21.77 37.39
C ARG A 314 -33.12 22.15 38.85
N ASP A 315 -31.87 22.61 39.03
CA ASP A 315 -31.27 23.55 40.00
C ASP A 315 -30.40 22.93 41.12
N SER A 316 -29.08 23.19 41.28
CA SER A 316 -28.17 24.36 41.18
C SER A 316 -27.72 24.81 42.58
N LEU A 317 -26.38 24.82 42.82
CA LEU A 317 -25.61 25.69 43.75
C LEU A 317 -25.82 25.44 45.27
N SER A 318 -24.90 25.66 46.22
CA SER A 318 -23.49 26.08 46.32
C SER A 318 -23.12 26.13 47.83
N ALA A 319 -21.81 26.20 48.13
CA ALA A 319 -21.18 26.85 49.30
C ALA A 319 -20.82 26.03 50.57
N GLN A 320 -19.51 26.04 50.82
CA GLN A 320 -18.74 25.90 52.08
C GLN A 320 -19.15 27.01 53.12
N PRO A 321 -18.58 27.15 54.36
CA PRO A 321 -17.26 26.67 54.82
C PRO A 321 -16.99 26.39 56.34
N LEU A 322 -15.71 26.07 56.61
CA LEU A 322 -14.87 26.30 57.81
C LEU A 322 -14.98 25.40 59.07
N GLY A 323 -13.82 24.87 59.49
CA GLY A 323 -13.55 24.41 60.86
C GLY A 323 -12.22 23.64 61.02
N ARG A 324 -11.14 24.35 61.40
CA ARG A 324 -9.77 23.89 61.68
C ARG A 324 -9.66 22.83 62.80
N SER A 325 -8.66 21.94 62.73
CA SER A 325 -7.53 21.87 63.70
C SER A 325 -6.53 20.76 63.36
N GLU A 326 -5.27 21.18 63.20
CA GLU A 326 -4.00 20.43 63.31
C GLU A 326 -3.66 20.21 64.82
N PRO A 327 -2.69 19.36 65.22
CA PRO A 327 -1.29 19.41 64.74
C PRO A 327 -0.51 18.11 64.59
N ASP A 328 0.65 18.31 63.95
CA ASP A 328 1.86 17.48 63.82
C ASP A 328 2.36 16.81 65.11
N VAL A 329 3.22 15.79 64.96
CA VAL A 329 4.66 15.82 65.33
C VAL A 329 5.35 14.50 64.92
N ASP A 330 6.51 14.66 64.28
CA ASP A 330 7.54 13.69 63.90
C ASP A 330 7.99 12.73 65.03
N ASN A 331 8.58 11.56 64.69
CA ASN A 331 10.04 11.44 64.54
C ASN A 331 10.57 9.99 64.65
N ASP A 332 11.42 9.67 63.67
CA ASP A 332 12.71 8.96 63.69
C ASP A 332 12.96 7.51 64.15
N ALA A 333 13.66 6.84 63.21
CA ALA A 333 14.95 6.16 63.34
C ALA A 333 15.08 4.75 63.96
N SER A 334 15.36 3.81 63.04
CA SER A 334 16.41 2.78 63.03
C SER A 334 17.30 2.54 64.28
N GLN A 335 17.56 1.28 64.61
CA GLN A 335 18.93 0.70 64.61
C GLN A 335 19.00 -0.84 64.87
N SER A 336 19.98 -1.43 64.18
CA SER A 336 20.69 -2.73 64.27
C SER A 336 20.53 -3.69 65.48
N ALA A 337 20.61 -5.01 65.24
CA ALA A 337 21.83 -5.83 65.42
C ALA A 337 21.61 -7.38 65.50
N ARG A 338 22.47 -8.12 64.79
CA ARG A 338 23.14 -9.41 65.12
C ARG A 338 22.33 -10.70 65.44
N GLY A 339 22.27 -11.57 64.44
CA GLY A 339 22.81 -12.94 64.36
C GLY A 339 22.69 -13.96 65.50
N THR A 340 22.13 -15.14 65.19
CA THR A 340 22.56 -16.46 65.69
C THR A 340 22.23 -17.55 64.65
N ARG A 341 23.15 -18.48 64.45
CA ARG A 341 23.04 -19.68 63.60
C ARG A 341 22.34 -20.81 64.38
N SER A 342 21.53 -21.62 63.70
CA SER A 342 21.39 -23.05 64.00
C SER A 342 21.23 -23.84 62.72
N GLU A 343 22.11 -24.83 62.54
CA GLU A 343 22.11 -25.81 61.46
C GLU A 343 21.00 -26.84 61.65
N GLY A 344 20.42 -27.28 60.53
CA GLY A 344 19.48 -28.40 60.45
C GLY A 344 19.30 -28.79 58.99
N ASN A 345 20.01 -29.83 58.58
CA ASN A 345 20.04 -30.44 57.25
C ASN A 345 18.63 -30.78 56.71
N GLU A 346 18.35 -30.44 55.44
CA GLU A 346 17.56 -31.32 54.57
C GLU A 346 17.78 -31.03 53.07
N VAL A 347 18.36 -32.03 52.41
CA VAL A 347 18.27 -32.44 51.00
C VAL A 347 18.43 -31.38 49.90
N SER A 348 19.65 -31.36 49.35
CA SER A 348 20.02 -30.70 48.11
C SER A 348 19.33 -31.34 46.89
N ASN A 349 18.45 -30.60 46.23
CA ASN A 349 18.17 -30.77 44.80
C ASN A 349 18.57 -29.47 44.09
N LYS A 350 19.84 -29.39 43.71
CA LYS A 350 20.36 -28.38 42.77
C LYS A 350 19.78 -28.67 41.38
N HIS A 351 18.65 -28.06 41.04
CA HIS A 351 18.40 -27.72 39.64
C HIS A 351 19.09 -26.41 39.32
N ILE A 352 20.21 -26.57 38.63
CA ILE A 352 21.07 -25.53 38.09
C ILE A 352 20.23 -24.59 37.22
N SER A 353 20.29 -23.30 37.55
CA SER A 353 20.11 -22.17 36.66
C SER A 353 20.94 -22.38 35.38
N LEU A 354 20.29 -22.73 34.28
CA LEU A 354 20.87 -22.81 32.93
C LEU A 354 19.93 -22.16 31.92
N LEU A 355 19.65 -20.87 32.12
CA LEU A 355 19.14 -20.00 31.06
C LEU A 355 19.88 -18.67 31.12
N SER A 356 21.17 -18.73 30.79
CA SER A 356 21.81 -17.61 30.10
C SER A 356 21.34 -17.67 28.64
N PRO A 357 20.95 -16.55 28.01
CA PRO A 357 20.54 -16.58 26.62
C PRO A 357 21.77 -16.90 25.77
N LEU A 358 21.75 -18.06 25.09
CA LEU A 358 22.66 -18.28 23.98
C LEU A 358 22.42 -17.16 22.96
N PRO A 359 23.44 -16.36 22.58
CA PRO A 359 23.30 -15.43 21.48
C PRO A 359 22.94 -16.23 20.22
N SER A 360 21.89 -15.81 19.53
CA SER A 360 21.40 -16.37 18.28
C SER A 360 22.54 -16.59 17.27
N LEU A 361 22.94 -17.85 17.06
CA LEU A 361 23.96 -18.23 16.07
C LEU A 361 23.41 -18.35 14.64
N LEU A 362 22.42 -17.54 14.28
CA LEU A 362 22.04 -17.27 12.89
C LEU A 362 22.18 -15.75 12.66
N PRO A 363 22.94 -15.29 11.65
CA PRO A 363 23.20 -13.86 11.44
C PRO A 363 22.00 -13.06 10.93
N TYR A 364 20.81 -13.68 10.88
CA TYR A 364 19.58 -13.15 10.29
C TYR A 364 18.45 -13.20 11.30
N THR A 365 17.74 -12.09 11.46
CA THR A 365 16.56 -11.99 12.32
C THR A 365 15.30 -11.73 11.50
N GLY A 366 14.18 -12.38 11.86
CA GLY A 366 12.91 -12.23 11.14
C GLY A 366 13.06 -12.55 9.65
N ALA A 367 12.41 -11.81 8.76
CA ALA A 367 12.44 -12.07 7.32
C ALA A 367 13.67 -11.50 6.59
N GLN A 368 14.78 -11.19 7.29
CA GLN A 368 15.95 -10.54 6.69
C GLN A 368 16.59 -11.36 5.55
N GLY A 369 16.75 -12.67 5.72
CA GLY A 369 17.33 -13.52 4.66
C GLY A 369 16.46 -13.56 3.41
N LEU A 370 15.13 -13.70 3.58
CA LEU A 370 14.18 -13.60 2.47
C LEU A 370 14.26 -12.23 1.78
N ALA A 371 14.36 -11.14 2.54
CA ALA A 371 14.48 -9.80 1.98
C ALA A 371 15.78 -9.61 1.19
N GLU A 372 16.89 -10.24 1.59
CA GLU A 372 18.14 -10.26 0.81
C GLU A 372 17.97 -11.02 -0.51
N ASP A 373 17.30 -12.17 -0.49
CA ASP A 373 16.98 -12.92 -1.72
C ASP A 373 16.09 -12.11 -2.67
N VAL A 374 15.00 -11.50 -2.16
CA VAL A 374 14.10 -10.66 -2.97
C VAL A 374 14.88 -9.53 -3.66
N ARG A 375 15.79 -8.86 -2.93
CA ARG A 375 16.63 -7.80 -3.52
C ARG A 375 17.59 -8.36 -4.56
N TYR A 376 18.27 -9.46 -4.27
CA TYR A 376 19.25 -10.06 -5.18
C TYR A 376 18.61 -10.53 -6.49
N TYR A 377 17.54 -11.32 -6.42
CA TYR A 377 16.88 -11.82 -7.63
C TYR A 377 16.11 -10.72 -8.35
N GLY A 378 15.56 -9.74 -7.61
CA GLY A 378 14.98 -8.54 -8.20
C GLY A 378 16.00 -7.75 -9.02
N GLN A 379 17.20 -7.51 -8.46
CA GLN A 379 18.32 -6.86 -9.16
C GLN A 379 18.74 -7.64 -10.41
N TRP A 380 18.85 -8.97 -10.31
CA TRP A 380 19.18 -9.81 -11.45
C TRP A 380 18.11 -9.73 -12.55
N MET A 381 16.82 -9.86 -12.21
CA MET A 381 15.72 -9.74 -13.18
C MET A 381 15.74 -8.38 -13.88
N ARG A 382 16.06 -7.33 -13.14
CA ARG A 382 16.16 -5.96 -13.63
C ARG A 382 17.27 -5.79 -14.65
N GLU A 383 18.45 -6.34 -14.38
CA GLU A 383 19.59 -6.35 -15.32
C GLU A 383 19.27 -7.16 -16.59
N GLU A 384 18.60 -8.31 -16.45
CA GLU A 384 18.18 -9.11 -17.59
C GLU A 384 17.09 -8.42 -18.42
N ALA A 385 16.13 -7.74 -17.78
CA ALA A 385 15.16 -6.90 -18.47
C ALA A 385 15.86 -5.77 -19.23
N GLN A 386 16.83 -5.09 -18.62
CA GLN A 386 17.62 -4.06 -19.29
C GLN A 386 18.34 -4.60 -20.54
N LYS A 387 18.92 -5.80 -20.47
CA LYS A 387 19.56 -6.43 -21.66
C LYS A 387 18.56 -6.71 -22.78
N ARG A 388 17.36 -7.20 -22.43
CA ARG A 388 16.34 -7.63 -23.42
C ARG A 388 15.58 -6.48 -24.04
N ILE A 389 15.15 -5.51 -23.23
CA ILE A 389 14.23 -4.44 -23.64
C ILE A 389 14.75 -3.03 -23.38
N GLY A 390 15.95 -2.87 -22.82
CA GLY A 390 16.53 -1.55 -22.53
C GLY A 390 16.82 -0.71 -23.78
N HIS A 391 16.98 -1.32 -24.95
CA HIS A 391 17.10 -0.60 -26.23
C HIS A 391 15.83 0.21 -26.58
N LEU A 392 14.67 -0.14 -26.00
CA LEU A 392 13.43 0.62 -26.12
C LEU A 392 13.39 1.84 -25.19
N TYR A 393 14.41 2.03 -24.37
CA TYR A 393 14.53 3.10 -23.36
C TYR A 393 15.97 3.67 -23.42
N PRO A 394 16.34 4.31 -24.54
CA PRO A 394 17.72 4.73 -24.78
C PRO A 394 18.19 5.81 -23.80
N LYS A 395 19.51 5.97 -23.69
CA LYS A 395 20.10 7.20 -23.16
C LYS A 395 20.07 8.28 -24.22
N ILE A 396 19.84 9.50 -23.79
CA ILE A 396 19.66 10.67 -24.66
C ILE A 396 20.55 11.81 -24.21
N THR A 397 21.01 12.61 -25.16
CA THR A 397 21.68 13.87 -24.85
C THR A 397 20.63 14.94 -24.53
N ALA A 398 20.71 15.50 -23.33
CA ALA A 398 19.95 16.67 -22.93
C ALA A 398 20.90 17.78 -22.48
N TRP A 399 20.53 19.03 -22.74
CA TRP A 399 21.34 20.20 -22.43
C TRP A 399 20.80 20.91 -21.20
N LEU A 400 21.58 20.93 -20.13
CA LEU A 400 21.27 21.62 -18.88
C LEU A 400 21.69 23.09 -18.96
N ASP A 401 20.75 23.98 -18.71
CA ASP A 401 21.05 25.34 -18.31
C ASP A 401 21.38 25.39 -16.80
N PRO A 402 22.61 25.76 -16.41
CA PRO A 402 23.01 25.82 -15.00
C PRO A 402 22.25 26.89 -14.21
N ARG A 403 21.71 27.93 -14.86
CA ARG A 403 21.07 29.05 -14.16
C ARG A 403 19.63 28.75 -13.76
N SER A 404 18.80 28.33 -14.72
CA SER A 404 17.40 27.94 -14.44
C SER A 404 17.27 26.50 -13.96
N GLY A 405 18.27 25.65 -14.25
CA GLY A 405 18.17 24.22 -14.01
C GLY A 405 17.30 23.46 -15.01
N ARG A 406 16.88 24.12 -16.10
CA ARG A 406 16.05 23.55 -17.16
C ARG A 406 16.89 22.71 -18.11
N TYR A 407 16.27 21.65 -18.63
CA TYR A 407 16.84 20.81 -19.68
C TYR A 407 16.19 21.09 -21.03
N PHE A 408 16.99 20.99 -22.08
CA PHE A 408 16.57 21.11 -23.48
C PHE A 408 16.98 19.88 -24.26
N GLY A 409 16.17 19.48 -25.25
CA GLY A 409 16.50 18.36 -26.13
C GLY A 409 17.60 18.73 -27.12
N GLU A 410 18.39 17.74 -27.55
CA GLU A 410 19.45 17.91 -28.56
C GLU A 410 18.92 18.62 -29.82
N ASP A 411 17.81 18.15 -30.38
CA ASP A 411 17.22 18.68 -31.63
C ASP A 411 16.88 20.18 -31.55
N ASP A 412 16.39 20.64 -30.40
CA ASP A 412 16.06 22.06 -30.21
C ASP A 412 17.33 22.90 -30.13
N VAL A 413 18.34 22.45 -29.37
CA VAL A 413 19.63 23.15 -29.26
C VAL A 413 20.34 23.21 -30.61
N GLN A 414 20.31 22.12 -31.39
CA GLN A 414 20.87 22.11 -32.74
C GLN A 414 20.11 23.05 -33.68
N ARG A 415 18.78 23.09 -33.60
CA ARG A 415 17.96 24.03 -34.38
C ARG A 415 18.32 25.49 -34.04
N TRP A 416 18.50 25.81 -32.77
CA TRP A 416 18.90 27.14 -32.30
C TRP A 416 20.30 27.52 -32.77
N ARG A 417 21.28 26.60 -32.68
CA ARG A 417 22.62 26.83 -33.20
C ARG A 417 22.62 27.08 -34.71
N GLN A 418 21.81 26.35 -35.45
CA GLN A 418 21.68 26.52 -36.90
C GLN A 418 21.04 27.86 -37.28
N SER A 419 20.00 28.31 -36.54
CA SER A 419 19.40 29.62 -36.80
C SER A 419 20.40 30.76 -36.54
N GLU A 420 21.15 30.69 -35.44
CA GLU A 420 22.21 31.66 -35.12
C GLU A 420 23.29 31.69 -36.20
N ALA A 421 23.74 30.52 -36.67
CA ALA A 421 24.75 30.41 -37.71
C ALA A 421 24.30 31.00 -39.06
N ARG A 422 22.99 30.97 -39.35
CA ARG A 422 22.40 31.53 -40.58
C ARG A 422 21.96 32.99 -40.44
N GLY A 423 22.02 33.56 -39.23
CA GLY A 423 21.47 34.88 -38.95
C GLY A 423 19.94 34.96 -39.11
N GLU A 424 19.25 33.82 -38.97
CA GLU A 424 17.79 33.75 -39.03
C GLU A 424 17.18 34.20 -37.69
N SER A 425 16.11 34.99 -37.72
CA SER A 425 15.38 35.39 -36.51
C SER A 425 14.79 34.15 -35.82
N ASN A 426 15.09 33.98 -34.52
CA ASN A 426 14.56 32.90 -33.70
C ASN A 426 13.88 33.45 -32.45
N GLU A 427 12.67 33.99 -32.62
CA GLU A 427 11.88 34.58 -31.53
C GLU A 427 11.59 33.59 -30.39
N ASP A 428 11.46 32.29 -30.70
CA ASP A 428 11.20 31.25 -29.70
C ASP A 428 12.42 31.05 -28.81
N GLY A 429 13.61 30.90 -29.41
CA GLY A 429 14.86 30.77 -28.68
C GLY A 429 15.19 32.03 -27.87
N GLU A 430 14.95 33.22 -28.43
CA GLU A 430 15.13 34.49 -27.72
C GLU A 430 14.15 34.67 -26.54
N ARG A 431 12.94 34.14 -26.66
CA ARG A 431 12.00 34.10 -25.53
C ARG A 431 12.49 33.14 -24.44
N ILE A 432 12.93 31.94 -24.80
CA ILE A 432 13.46 30.95 -23.84
C ILE A 432 14.71 31.48 -23.14
N ALA A 433 15.60 32.18 -23.86
CA ALA A 433 16.76 32.82 -23.26
C ALA A 433 16.35 33.79 -22.15
N ARG A 434 15.39 34.68 -22.43
CA ARG A 434 14.84 35.62 -21.44
C ARG A 434 14.19 34.91 -20.26
N GLU A 435 13.41 33.85 -20.50
CA GLU A 435 12.82 33.01 -19.44
C GLU A 435 13.88 32.38 -18.53
N CYS A 436 15.04 31.98 -19.09
CA CYS A 436 16.17 31.45 -18.34
C CYS A 436 17.07 32.55 -17.74
N GLY A 437 16.72 33.83 -17.96
CA GLY A 437 17.44 35.00 -17.45
C GLY A 437 18.60 35.48 -18.31
N TYR A 438 18.77 34.98 -19.53
CA TYR A 438 19.83 35.38 -20.46
C TYR A 438 19.38 36.54 -21.37
N PRO A 439 20.30 37.44 -21.77
CA PRO A 439 19.98 38.58 -22.62
C PRO A 439 19.73 38.20 -24.08
N SER A 440 20.27 37.08 -24.56
CA SER A 440 20.10 36.59 -25.93
C SER A 440 20.19 35.07 -26.02
N LEU A 441 19.71 34.50 -27.13
CA LEU A 441 19.84 33.08 -27.45
C LEU A 441 21.32 32.63 -27.48
N SER A 442 22.20 33.43 -28.09
CA SER A 442 23.64 33.11 -28.14
C SER A 442 24.26 33.01 -26.73
N SER A 443 23.81 33.86 -25.79
CA SER A 443 24.27 33.83 -24.40
C SER A 443 23.81 32.56 -23.67
N LEU A 444 22.56 32.14 -23.89
CA LEU A 444 22.04 30.85 -23.39
C LEU A 444 22.82 29.68 -24.00
N LEU A 445 22.97 29.61 -25.32
CA LEU A 445 23.65 28.51 -26.01
C LEU A 445 25.10 28.30 -25.53
N SER A 446 25.76 29.39 -25.15
CA SER A 446 27.13 29.37 -24.62
C SER A 446 27.22 28.86 -23.18
N SER A 447 26.11 28.89 -22.41
CA SER A 447 26.08 28.40 -21.03
C SER A 447 25.66 26.93 -20.89
N LEU A 448 25.04 26.36 -21.93
CA LEU A 448 24.49 25.01 -21.88
C LEU A 448 25.58 23.94 -21.74
N SER A 449 25.31 22.95 -20.90
CA SER A 449 26.15 21.76 -20.73
C SER A 449 25.39 20.48 -21.08
N SER A 450 25.98 19.60 -21.87
CA SER A 450 25.34 18.34 -22.26
C SER A 450 25.44 17.29 -21.15
N GLN A 451 24.37 16.54 -20.94
CA GLN A 451 24.31 15.38 -20.04
C GLN A 451 23.62 14.20 -20.73
N GLN A 452 23.99 12.99 -20.33
CA GLN A 452 23.30 11.76 -20.75
C GLN A 452 22.22 11.42 -19.73
N LEU A 453 20.96 11.46 -20.16
CA LEU A 453 19.82 11.09 -19.34
C LEU A 453 19.20 9.79 -19.85
N THR A 454 18.69 8.96 -18.95
CA THR A 454 17.99 7.72 -19.33
C THR A 454 16.52 8.02 -19.56
N VAL A 455 15.97 7.58 -20.68
CA VAL A 455 14.53 7.68 -20.95
C VAL A 455 13.78 6.67 -20.09
N ILE A 456 12.81 7.15 -19.30
CA ILE A 456 12.02 6.33 -18.38
C ILE A 456 10.58 6.13 -18.85
N ALA A 457 10.04 7.08 -19.62
CA ALA A 457 8.69 6.95 -20.16
C ALA A 457 8.51 7.79 -21.44
N TRP A 458 7.47 7.44 -22.19
CA TRP A 458 6.97 8.23 -23.32
C TRP A 458 5.49 8.50 -23.09
N LEU A 459 5.08 9.74 -23.31
CA LEU A 459 3.69 10.15 -23.21
C LEU A 459 3.09 10.17 -24.60
N TRP A 460 1.90 9.58 -24.75
CA TRP A 460 1.26 9.37 -26.05
C TRP A 460 -0.17 9.89 -26.05
N ALA A 461 -0.63 10.32 -27.22
CA ALA A 461 -2.02 10.55 -27.52
C ALA A 461 -2.50 9.53 -28.55
N ARG A 462 -3.72 9.01 -28.40
CA ARG A 462 -4.41 8.32 -29.51
C ARG A 462 -4.73 9.34 -30.60
N THR A 463 -4.72 8.93 -31.86
CA THR A 463 -5.04 9.80 -32.99
C THR A 463 -6.15 9.23 -33.85
N VAL A 464 -6.86 10.10 -34.56
CA VAL A 464 -7.78 9.75 -35.66
C VAL A 464 -7.58 10.75 -36.79
N ASN A 465 -7.95 10.39 -38.01
CA ASN A 465 -7.90 11.33 -39.12
C ASN A 465 -8.82 12.54 -38.88
N SER A 466 -8.46 13.68 -39.45
CA SER A 466 -9.34 14.86 -39.44
C SER A 466 -10.64 14.57 -40.21
N PRO A 467 -11.83 14.92 -39.67
CA PRO A 467 -13.07 14.84 -40.42
C PRO A 467 -13.15 15.88 -41.54
N ASN A 468 -12.25 16.87 -41.54
CA ASN A 468 -12.14 17.85 -42.62
C ASN A 468 -11.39 17.21 -43.81
N PRO A 469 -12.00 17.10 -45.01
CA PRO A 469 -11.34 16.55 -46.19
C PRO A 469 -10.01 17.22 -46.55
N ALA A 470 -9.86 18.53 -46.31
CA ALA A 470 -8.62 19.27 -46.59
C ALA A 470 -7.43 18.81 -45.72
N PHE A 471 -7.71 18.23 -44.55
CA PHE A 471 -6.71 17.74 -43.59
C PHE A 471 -6.87 16.24 -43.31
N ALA A 472 -7.51 15.49 -44.21
CA ALA A 472 -7.80 14.06 -44.00
C ALA A 472 -6.53 13.19 -43.87
N HIS A 473 -5.38 13.71 -44.32
CA HIS A 473 -4.06 13.10 -44.19
C HIS A 473 -3.40 13.34 -42.82
N VAL A 474 -4.02 14.14 -41.94
CA VAL A 474 -3.46 14.52 -40.64
C VAL A 474 -4.07 13.69 -39.53
N ASP A 475 -3.19 13.04 -38.78
CA ASP A 475 -3.52 12.36 -37.53
C ASP A 475 -3.77 13.38 -36.42
N VAL A 476 -5.03 13.56 -36.00
CA VAL A 476 -5.40 14.50 -34.93
C VAL A 476 -5.25 13.83 -33.56
N PRO A 477 -4.46 14.40 -32.63
CA PRO A 477 -4.26 13.84 -31.30
C PRO A 477 -5.46 14.11 -30.39
N LEU A 478 -5.99 13.06 -29.77
CA LEU A 478 -7.11 13.08 -28.84
C LEU A 478 -6.58 13.22 -27.41
N VAL A 479 -6.46 14.46 -26.96
CA VAL A 479 -5.80 14.84 -25.70
C VAL A 479 -6.77 15.58 -24.79
N THR A 480 -6.93 15.12 -23.55
CA THR A 480 -7.79 15.79 -22.55
C THR A 480 -7.08 16.89 -21.77
N THR A 481 -5.75 16.85 -21.70
CA THR A 481 -4.91 17.88 -21.11
C THR A 481 -3.50 17.79 -21.69
N PHE A 482 -2.88 18.94 -21.94
CA PHE A 482 -1.47 19.04 -22.31
C PHE A 482 -0.56 19.28 -21.10
N ILE A 483 -1.09 19.32 -19.89
CA ILE A 483 -0.27 19.47 -18.67
C ILE A 483 0.50 18.18 -18.42
N LEU A 484 1.82 18.30 -18.30
CA LEU A 484 2.74 17.21 -17.94
C LEU A 484 2.96 17.15 -16.43
N SER A 485 3.08 18.31 -15.78
CA SER A 485 3.24 18.45 -14.34
C SER A 485 2.58 19.74 -13.88
N SER A 486 1.75 19.63 -12.83
CA SER A 486 1.12 20.76 -12.14
C SER A 486 1.78 21.04 -10.78
N LYS A 487 2.91 20.40 -10.49
CA LYS A 487 3.59 20.53 -9.19
C LYS A 487 4.27 21.90 -9.12
N PRO A 488 4.02 22.69 -8.06
CA PRO A 488 4.67 23.99 -7.88
C PRO A 488 6.21 23.90 -7.98
N GLY A 489 6.81 24.74 -8.82
CA GLY A 489 8.25 24.78 -9.08
C GLY A 489 8.77 23.71 -10.06
N HIS A 490 7.89 22.83 -10.55
CA HIS A 490 8.22 21.78 -11.53
C HIS A 490 7.13 21.67 -12.59
N GLU A 491 6.45 22.78 -12.88
CA GLU A 491 5.38 22.83 -13.85
C GLU A 491 5.92 22.61 -15.27
N ALA A 492 5.22 21.79 -16.04
CA ALA A 492 5.55 21.55 -17.43
C ALA A 492 4.29 21.23 -18.24
N TYR A 493 4.28 21.62 -19.51
CA TYR A 493 3.17 21.34 -20.42
C TYR A 493 3.67 21.16 -21.87
N VAL A 494 2.85 20.50 -22.67
CA VAL A 494 3.07 20.30 -24.10
C VAL A 494 2.43 21.45 -24.87
N GLU A 495 3.17 22.02 -25.81
CA GLU A 495 2.66 23.02 -26.74
C GLU A 495 2.63 22.48 -28.18
N PRO A 496 1.46 22.39 -28.83
CA PRO A 496 1.37 22.10 -30.24
C PRO A 496 1.77 23.33 -31.06
N ILE A 497 2.81 23.18 -31.87
CA ILE A 497 3.22 24.18 -32.86
C ILE A 497 2.67 23.75 -34.21
N VAL A 498 1.69 24.49 -34.72
CA VAL A 498 1.09 24.28 -36.04
C VAL A 498 1.90 25.04 -37.09
N ALA A 499 2.29 24.36 -38.16
CA ALA A 499 3.04 24.94 -39.27
C ALA A 499 2.44 24.45 -40.59
N GLY A 500 1.62 25.31 -41.24
CA GLY A 500 0.91 24.94 -42.46
C GLY A 500 -0.11 23.83 -42.22
N ASP A 501 0.06 22.70 -42.92
CA ASP A 501 -0.77 21.50 -42.85
C ASP A 501 -0.24 20.43 -41.89
N THR A 502 0.79 20.76 -41.10
CA THR A 502 1.39 19.84 -40.12
C THR A 502 1.50 20.47 -38.73
N TYR A 503 1.82 19.64 -37.74
CA TYR A 503 2.07 20.08 -36.38
C TYR A 503 3.19 19.27 -35.73
N ARG A 504 3.87 19.91 -34.77
CA ARG A 504 4.81 19.24 -33.85
C ARG A 504 4.51 19.62 -32.41
N PHE A 505 4.97 18.81 -31.47
CA PHE A 505 4.89 19.13 -30.06
C PHE A 505 6.23 19.65 -29.56
N THR A 506 6.18 20.67 -28.71
CA THR A 506 7.30 21.08 -27.88
C THR A 506 6.90 21.02 -26.41
N VAL A 507 7.88 21.12 -25.51
CA VAL A 507 7.67 21.10 -24.06
C VAL A 507 8.08 22.44 -23.48
N ARG A 508 7.19 23.01 -22.69
CA ARG A 508 7.42 24.24 -21.95
C ARG A 508 7.49 23.94 -20.46
N VAL A 509 8.36 24.65 -19.77
CA VAL A 509 8.54 24.59 -18.31
C VAL A 509 8.04 25.91 -17.73
N GLY A 510 7.29 25.83 -16.64
CA GLY A 510 6.62 26.97 -16.00
C GLY A 510 5.10 26.85 -16.03
N THR A 511 4.44 27.89 -15.51
CA THR A 511 2.98 27.92 -15.30
C THR A 511 2.22 27.60 -16.59
N PRO A 512 1.40 26.53 -16.62
CA PRO A 512 0.67 26.17 -17.82
C PRO A 512 -0.41 27.22 -18.14
N PRO A 513 -0.56 27.64 -19.40
CA PRO A 513 -1.65 28.50 -19.82
C PRO A 513 -3.00 27.78 -19.73
N GLU A 514 -4.10 28.54 -19.66
CA GLU A 514 -5.43 27.97 -19.43
C GLU A 514 -5.85 26.98 -20.54
N TRP A 515 -5.47 27.23 -21.80
CA TRP A 515 -5.77 26.33 -22.91
C TRP A 515 -5.13 24.95 -22.75
N ALA A 516 -3.99 24.83 -22.05
CA ALA A 516 -3.29 23.57 -21.87
C ALA A 516 -4.10 22.61 -20.98
N LYS A 517 -4.93 23.12 -20.07
CA LYS A 517 -5.81 22.29 -19.22
C LYS A 517 -6.84 21.51 -20.02
N GLN A 518 -7.35 22.10 -21.11
CA GLN A 518 -8.44 21.54 -21.91
C GLN A 518 -7.95 20.59 -23.03
N GLY A 519 -6.69 20.70 -23.41
CA GLY A 519 -6.13 19.90 -24.50
C GLY A 519 -6.84 20.16 -25.84
N THR A 520 -7.33 19.09 -26.45
CA THR A 520 -8.18 19.10 -27.65
C THR A 520 -9.63 18.77 -27.31
N LYS A 521 -9.98 18.57 -26.04
CA LYS A 521 -11.33 18.17 -25.63
C LYS A 521 -12.28 19.37 -25.68
N LEU A 522 -13.49 19.16 -26.22
CA LEU A 522 -14.52 20.20 -26.32
C LEU A 522 -15.61 20.08 -25.25
N ALA A 523 -15.97 18.86 -24.85
CA ALA A 523 -17.08 18.63 -23.93
C ALA A 523 -16.96 17.27 -23.21
N ARG A 524 -17.97 16.92 -22.39
CA ARG A 524 -18.13 15.58 -21.82
C ARG A 524 -18.24 14.53 -22.94
N GLY A 525 -17.76 13.32 -22.67
CA GLY A 525 -17.66 12.26 -23.67
C GLY A 525 -16.45 12.41 -24.59
N ALA A 526 -16.41 11.61 -25.67
CA ALA A 526 -15.33 11.59 -26.64
C ALA A 526 -15.54 12.68 -27.71
N ASN A 527 -15.55 13.94 -27.32
CA ASN A 527 -15.72 15.08 -28.23
C ASN A 527 -14.47 15.96 -28.22
N PHE A 528 -13.84 16.10 -29.38
CA PHE A 528 -12.55 16.78 -29.52
C PHE A 528 -12.57 17.81 -30.65
N ARG A 529 -11.53 18.63 -30.76
CA ARG A 529 -11.31 19.58 -31.86
C ARG A 529 -10.08 19.16 -32.66
N CYS A 530 -10.16 19.28 -33.98
CA CYS A 530 -8.98 19.19 -34.82
C CYS A 530 -8.04 20.38 -34.54
N LEU A 531 -6.77 20.10 -34.24
CA LEU A 531 -5.76 21.14 -33.98
C LEU A 531 -5.51 22.05 -35.18
N LEU A 532 -5.73 21.56 -36.40
CA LEU A 532 -5.46 22.31 -37.63
C LEU A 532 -6.71 23.00 -38.15
N SER A 533 -7.79 22.25 -38.35
CA SER A 533 -9.00 22.78 -38.97
C SER A 533 -9.96 23.45 -37.98
N GLY A 534 -9.75 23.25 -36.67
CA GLY A 534 -10.69 23.66 -35.63
C GLY A 534 -12.01 22.87 -35.63
N MET A 535 -12.23 21.96 -36.59
CA MET A 535 -13.49 21.23 -36.71
C MET A 535 -13.73 20.30 -35.52
N PRO A 536 -14.97 20.24 -35.00
CA PRO A 536 -15.35 19.25 -34.01
C PRO A 536 -15.23 17.83 -34.55
N ILE A 537 -14.69 16.94 -33.71
CA ILE A 537 -14.57 15.50 -33.93
C ILE A 537 -15.49 14.83 -32.91
N SER A 538 -16.59 14.26 -33.41
CA SER A 538 -17.62 13.63 -32.56
C SER A 538 -17.19 12.24 -32.09
N GLY A 539 -17.76 11.80 -30.97
CA GLY A 539 -17.47 10.46 -30.43
C GLY A 539 -17.84 9.33 -31.39
N ASP A 540 -18.86 9.51 -32.22
CA ASP A 540 -19.28 8.49 -33.19
C ASP A 540 -18.32 8.40 -34.38
N TYR A 541 -17.75 9.53 -34.81
CA TYR A 541 -16.68 9.54 -35.80
C TYR A 541 -15.43 8.81 -35.26
N ILE A 542 -15.03 9.08 -34.01
CA ILE A 542 -13.89 8.41 -33.37
C ILE A 542 -14.10 6.89 -33.27
N LYS A 543 -15.30 6.46 -32.89
CA LYS A 543 -15.66 5.02 -32.87
C LYS A 543 -15.61 4.42 -34.27
N ALA A 544 -16.08 5.14 -35.30
CA ALA A 544 -16.02 4.68 -36.69
C ALA A 544 -14.57 4.53 -37.19
N GLU A 545 -13.71 5.52 -36.93
CA GLU A 545 -12.27 5.45 -37.25
C GLU A 545 -11.59 4.28 -36.53
N GLY A 546 -11.88 4.10 -35.23
CA GLY A 546 -11.37 2.96 -34.45
C GLY A 546 -11.80 1.61 -35.00
N LYS A 547 -13.10 1.43 -35.29
CA LYS A 547 -13.63 0.20 -35.91
C LYS A 547 -13.04 -0.07 -37.29
N ALA A 548 -12.68 0.98 -38.02
CA ALA A 548 -12.03 0.89 -39.32
C ALA A 548 -10.50 0.69 -39.25
N GLY A 549 -9.93 0.58 -38.04
CA GLY A 549 -8.49 0.37 -37.84
C GLY A 549 -7.62 1.61 -38.11
N ARG A 550 -8.22 2.80 -38.18
CA ARG A 550 -7.54 4.08 -38.45
C ARG A 550 -7.20 4.88 -37.20
N MET A 551 -7.27 4.26 -36.03
CA MET A 551 -6.85 4.90 -34.78
C MET A 551 -5.34 4.71 -34.59
N GLY A 552 -4.59 5.82 -34.58
CA GLY A 552 -3.15 5.82 -34.44
C GLY A 552 -2.68 6.24 -33.04
N ALA A 553 -1.39 6.59 -32.97
CA ALA A 553 -0.78 7.17 -31.78
C ALA A 553 0.34 8.15 -32.15
N ARG A 554 0.40 9.27 -31.42
CA ARG A 554 1.43 10.31 -31.57
C ARG A 554 2.11 10.58 -30.23
N MET A 555 3.45 10.71 -30.23
CA MET A 555 4.19 11.00 -28.99
C MET A 555 4.00 12.48 -28.64
N LEU A 556 3.66 12.75 -27.38
CA LEU A 556 3.47 14.08 -26.82
C LEU A 556 4.76 14.61 -26.20
N ALA A 557 5.48 13.78 -25.46
CA ALA A 557 6.72 14.13 -24.78
C ALA A 557 7.51 12.88 -24.41
N ILE A 558 8.83 13.04 -24.32
CA ILE A 558 9.77 12.10 -23.73
C ILE A 558 9.92 12.47 -22.25
N VAL A 559 9.93 11.47 -21.39
CA VAL A 559 10.25 11.63 -19.97
C VAL A 559 11.58 10.93 -19.71
N ALA A 560 12.57 11.71 -19.30
CA ALA A 560 13.87 11.22 -18.89
C ALA A 560 14.06 11.42 -17.39
N GLU A 561 14.94 10.60 -16.82
CA GLU A 561 15.36 10.76 -15.44
C GLU A 561 16.51 11.76 -15.33
N GLY A 562 16.26 12.82 -14.56
CA GLY A 562 17.27 13.80 -14.21
C GLY A 562 17.65 13.74 -12.73
N PRO A 563 18.77 14.38 -12.34
CA PRO A 563 19.28 14.35 -10.96
C PRO A 563 18.32 14.89 -9.89
N ARG A 564 17.36 15.75 -10.29
CA ARG A 564 16.39 16.40 -9.39
C ARG A 564 14.94 16.00 -9.70
N GLY A 565 14.75 14.87 -10.41
CA GLY A 565 13.44 14.35 -10.78
C GLY A 565 13.25 14.23 -12.29
N ARG A 566 11.99 14.16 -12.72
CA ARG A 566 11.63 13.93 -14.12
C ARG A 566 11.95 15.15 -14.98
N VAL A 567 12.55 14.87 -16.13
CA VAL A 567 12.84 15.84 -17.19
C VAL A 567 11.91 15.54 -18.36
N TYR A 568 11.17 16.54 -18.81
CA TYR A 568 10.27 16.43 -19.96
C TYR A 568 10.90 17.07 -21.19
N LEU A 569 10.96 16.33 -22.29
CA LEU A 569 11.58 16.77 -23.54
C LEU A 569 10.63 16.59 -24.73
N PRO A 570 10.75 17.42 -25.78
CA PRO A 570 9.97 17.28 -26.99
C PRO A 570 10.20 15.93 -27.68
N PRO A 571 9.17 15.35 -28.33
CA PRO A 571 9.30 14.10 -29.05
C PRO A 571 10.18 14.26 -30.31
N THR A 572 10.95 13.22 -30.62
CA THR A 572 11.76 13.14 -31.86
C THR A 572 11.29 11.96 -32.71
N ALA A 573 11.50 12.06 -34.03
CA ALA A 573 11.13 10.99 -34.96
C ALA A 573 11.90 9.68 -34.69
N GLU A 574 13.16 9.79 -34.27
CA GLU A 574 13.98 8.65 -33.86
C GLU A 574 13.35 7.90 -32.67
N HIS A 575 12.85 8.61 -31.66
CA HIS A 575 12.25 7.97 -30.49
C HIS A 575 10.88 7.37 -30.80
N GLU A 576 10.11 7.98 -31.70
CA GLU A 576 8.91 7.33 -32.23
C GLU A 576 9.26 6.04 -33.01
N ALA A 577 10.37 6.02 -33.74
CA ALA A 577 10.83 4.82 -34.45
C ALA A 577 11.29 3.72 -33.48
N ILE A 578 12.10 4.07 -32.47
CA ILE A 578 12.49 3.15 -31.38
C ILE A 578 11.24 2.58 -30.70
N ALA A 579 10.23 3.41 -30.45
CA ALA A 579 8.98 2.97 -29.86
C ALA A 579 8.22 1.93 -30.66
N ARG A 580 8.21 2.12 -31.98
CA ARG A 580 7.51 1.26 -32.93
C ARG A 580 8.32 0.01 -33.30
N SER A 581 9.61 -0.04 -32.96
CA SER A 581 10.47 -1.20 -33.23
C SER A 581 10.11 -2.44 -32.40
N ALA A 582 9.35 -2.27 -31.30
CA ALA A 582 8.93 -3.36 -30.44
C ALA A 582 7.96 -4.32 -31.17
N GLN A 583 8.36 -5.59 -31.28
CA GLN A 583 7.57 -6.64 -31.94
C GLN A 583 7.20 -7.74 -30.93
N PRO A 584 5.95 -7.77 -30.43
CA PRO A 584 5.51 -8.84 -29.55
C PRO A 584 5.39 -10.15 -30.30
N THR A 585 5.92 -11.23 -29.74
CA THR A 585 5.78 -12.60 -30.25
C THR A 585 4.48 -13.26 -29.81
N TRP A 586 3.88 -12.74 -28.73
CA TRP A 586 2.64 -13.24 -28.15
C TRP A 586 1.76 -12.07 -27.69
N LYS A 587 0.43 -12.26 -27.75
CA LYS A 587 -0.56 -11.37 -27.15
C LYS A 587 -1.78 -12.18 -26.70
N PRO A 588 -2.51 -11.75 -25.64
CA PRO A 588 -3.73 -12.42 -25.24
C PRO A 588 -4.83 -12.21 -26.28
N ASP A 589 -5.40 -13.30 -26.79
CA ASP A 589 -6.43 -13.33 -27.82
C ASP A 589 -7.85 -13.51 -27.25
N LEU A 590 -7.97 -13.60 -25.92
CA LEU A 590 -9.25 -13.71 -25.22
C LEU A 590 -10.17 -12.54 -25.61
N PRO A 591 -11.37 -12.81 -26.17
CA PRO A 591 -12.26 -11.74 -26.58
C PRO A 591 -12.93 -11.03 -25.40
N LEU A 592 -13.24 -9.75 -25.60
CA LEU A 592 -13.97 -8.91 -24.65
C LEU A 592 -15.49 -9.21 -24.74
N TYR A 593 -16.04 -10.02 -23.82
CA TYR A 593 -17.46 -10.41 -23.76
C TYR A 593 -18.27 -9.69 -22.65
N GLY A 594 -19.63 -9.75 -22.71
CA GLY A 594 -20.50 -9.51 -21.54
C GLY A 594 -21.32 -8.19 -21.45
N LYS A 595 -22.14 -8.03 -20.41
CA LYS A 595 -22.91 -6.79 -20.12
C LYS A 595 -22.20 -5.84 -19.14
N ALA A 596 -21.18 -6.32 -18.42
CA ALA A 596 -20.28 -5.52 -17.58
C ALA A 596 -19.08 -4.96 -18.38
N ARG A 597 -19.31 -4.65 -19.67
CA ARG A 597 -18.27 -4.41 -20.67
C ARG A 597 -17.56 -3.08 -20.45
N ASP A 598 -16.25 -3.13 -20.58
CA ASP A 598 -15.47 -2.01 -21.08
C ASP A 598 -16.01 -1.58 -22.46
N GLN A 599 -16.09 -0.27 -22.71
CA GLN A 599 -16.60 0.29 -23.97
C GLN A 599 -15.64 0.11 -25.14
N MET A 600 -14.48 -0.51 -24.90
CA MET A 600 -13.39 -0.66 -25.86
C MET A 600 -13.76 -1.32 -27.20
N PRO A 601 -14.65 -2.33 -27.27
CA PRO A 601 -15.12 -2.87 -28.56
C PRO A 601 -15.80 -1.85 -29.48
N LEU A 602 -16.31 -0.74 -28.94
CA LEU A 602 -16.86 0.35 -29.75
C LEU A 602 -15.78 1.06 -30.57
N TYR A 603 -14.51 0.93 -30.20
CA TYR A 603 -13.36 1.52 -30.86
C TYR A 603 -12.52 0.49 -31.64
N GLY A 604 -13.07 -0.71 -31.90
CA GLY A 604 -12.39 -1.75 -32.69
C GLY A 604 -11.46 -2.68 -31.92
N MET A 605 -11.28 -2.48 -30.61
CA MET A 605 -10.48 -3.35 -29.73
C MET A 605 -11.34 -4.52 -29.25
N LYS A 606 -11.09 -5.73 -29.77
CA LYS A 606 -11.98 -6.89 -29.60
C LYS A 606 -11.45 -7.90 -28.59
N THR A 607 -10.14 -7.89 -28.34
CA THR A 607 -9.44 -8.82 -27.44
C THR A 607 -8.72 -8.05 -26.33
N TYR A 608 -8.40 -8.73 -25.24
CA TYR A 608 -7.59 -8.13 -24.17
C TYR A 608 -6.21 -7.68 -24.69
N GLY A 609 -5.64 -8.35 -25.69
CA GLY A 609 -4.36 -7.96 -26.30
C GLY A 609 -4.41 -6.63 -27.03
N ASP A 610 -5.58 -6.21 -27.53
CA ASP A 610 -5.73 -4.95 -28.25
C ASP A 610 -5.69 -3.71 -27.31
N LEU A 611 -5.80 -3.93 -25.99
CA LEU A 611 -5.72 -2.88 -24.97
C LEU A 611 -4.28 -2.39 -24.75
N PHE A 612 -3.29 -3.18 -25.19
CA PHE A 612 -1.88 -2.91 -24.96
C PHE A 612 -1.19 -2.46 -26.24
N THR A 613 -0.24 -1.55 -26.12
CA THR A 613 0.69 -1.23 -27.20
C THR A 613 1.68 -2.40 -27.43
N PRO A 614 2.24 -2.56 -28.65
CA PRO A 614 3.26 -3.58 -28.91
C PRO A 614 4.41 -3.58 -27.90
N ARG A 615 4.88 -2.40 -27.50
CA ARG A 615 5.91 -2.26 -26.47
C ARG A 615 5.45 -2.73 -25.09
N GLN A 616 4.22 -2.42 -24.68
CA GLN A 616 3.69 -2.90 -23.41
C GLN A 616 3.60 -4.43 -23.39
N LEU A 617 3.18 -5.04 -24.51
CA LEU A 617 3.16 -6.50 -24.64
C LEU A 617 4.58 -7.07 -24.50
N VAL A 618 5.55 -6.55 -25.24
CA VAL A 618 6.97 -6.97 -25.15
C VAL A 618 7.50 -6.84 -23.72
N ALA A 619 7.21 -5.73 -23.04
CA ALA A 619 7.65 -5.52 -21.66
C ALA A 619 6.99 -6.51 -20.69
N LEU A 620 5.66 -6.67 -20.76
CA LEU A 620 4.91 -7.58 -19.89
C LEU A 620 5.31 -9.04 -20.08
N THR A 621 5.50 -9.49 -21.33
CA THR A 621 5.97 -10.85 -21.62
C THR A 621 7.39 -11.04 -21.12
N THR A 622 8.28 -10.06 -21.34
CA THR A 622 9.66 -10.12 -20.83
C THR A 622 9.70 -10.27 -19.31
N PHE A 623 8.90 -9.48 -18.58
CA PHE A 623 8.84 -9.61 -17.12
C PHE A 623 8.23 -10.94 -16.68
N ALA A 624 7.18 -11.42 -17.35
CA ALA A 624 6.58 -12.72 -17.04
C ALA A 624 7.58 -13.88 -17.24
N ASP A 625 8.33 -13.87 -18.35
CA ASP A 625 9.36 -14.88 -18.64
C ASP A 625 10.48 -14.83 -17.58
N LEU A 626 10.93 -13.62 -17.21
CA LEU A 626 11.97 -13.44 -16.20
C LEU A 626 11.55 -13.91 -14.81
N VAL A 627 10.25 -13.86 -14.45
CA VAL A 627 9.77 -14.47 -13.20
C VAL A 627 9.97 -15.98 -13.22
N GLY A 628 9.68 -16.64 -14.35
CA GLY A 628 9.94 -18.07 -14.54
C GLY A 628 11.43 -18.40 -14.44
N GLU A 629 12.28 -17.63 -15.11
CA GLU A 629 13.74 -17.82 -15.06
C GLU A 629 14.34 -17.53 -13.69
N ALA A 630 13.84 -16.49 -12.99
CA ALA A 630 14.22 -16.20 -11.61
C ALA A 630 13.88 -17.37 -10.70
N THR A 631 12.71 -17.98 -10.88
CA THR A 631 12.30 -19.18 -10.13
C THR A 631 13.30 -20.33 -10.32
N GLU A 632 13.70 -20.61 -11.56
CA GLU A 632 14.69 -21.65 -11.85
C GLU A 632 16.09 -21.30 -11.33
N LYS A 633 16.45 -20.01 -11.33
CA LYS A 633 17.69 -19.55 -10.69
C LYS A 633 17.67 -19.74 -9.18
N VAL A 634 16.59 -19.36 -8.51
CA VAL A 634 16.38 -19.56 -7.06
C VAL A 634 16.46 -21.05 -6.70
N LYS A 635 15.83 -21.94 -7.49
CA LYS A 635 15.89 -23.39 -7.27
C LYS A 635 17.32 -23.92 -7.35
N ARG A 636 18.06 -23.55 -8.40
CA ARG A 636 19.47 -23.94 -8.56
C ARG A 636 20.33 -23.44 -7.41
N ASP A 637 20.21 -22.16 -7.08
CA ASP A 637 20.94 -21.56 -5.97
C ASP A 637 20.57 -22.28 -4.65
N CYS A 638 19.30 -22.60 -4.41
CA CYS A 638 18.87 -23.38 -3.25
C CYS A 638 19.54 -24.77 -3.19
N LEU A 639 19.59 -25.51 -4.30
CA LEU A 639 20.28 -26.80 -4.38
C LEU A 639 21.77 -26.68 -4.08
N ASP A 640 22.43 -25.65 -4.60
CA ASP A 640 23.85 -25.38 -4.32
C ASP A 640 24.07 -25.05 -2.84
N ALA A 641 23.16 -24.29 -2.23
CA ALA A 641 23.22 -23.97 -0.81
C ALA A 641 23.08 -25.23 0.07
N LEU A 642 22.20 -26.16 -0.34
CA LEU A 642 22.01 -27.44 0.34
C LEU A 642 23.18 -28.40 0.10
N GLY A 643 23.72 -28.45 -1.11
CA GLY A 643 24.90 -29.24 -1.48
C GLY A 643 26.16 -28.79 -0.74
N ALA A 644 26.41 -27.48 -0.65
CA ALA A 644 27.51 -26.91 0.13
C ALA A 644 27.39 -27.17 1.64
N ARG A 645 26.17 -27.32 2.17
CA ARG A 645 25.92 -27.72 3.57
C ARG A 645 26.23 -29.20 3.83
N ALA A 646 26.15 -30.07 2.82
CA ALA A 646 26.49 -31.49 2.97
C ALA A 646 28.01 -31.73 3.14
N SER A 647 28.86 -30.79 2.68
CA SER A 647 30.33 -30.84 2.80
C SER A 647 30.89 -30.28 4.13
N ARG A 648 30.06 -29.77 5.05
CA ARG A 648 30.51 -29.37 6.40
C ARG A 648 30.26 -30.49 7.40
N PRO A 649 31.19 -30.79 8.33
CA PRO A 649 30.96 -31.80 9.36
C PRO A 649 29.74 -31.40 10.19
N ARG A 650 28.74 -32.28 10.23
CA ARG A 650 27.49 -32.08 10.96
C ARG A 650 27.76 -31.98 12.46
N SER A 651 27.52 -30.82 13.07
CA SER A 651 27.07 -30.79 14.46
C SER A 651 25.57 -31.08 14.48
N SER A 652 25.15 -31.94 15.39
CA SER A 652 23.81 -32.49 15.46
C SER A 652 22.79 -31.45 15.95
N VAL A 653 22.15 -30.70 15.04
CA VAL A 653 20.97 -29.89 15.37
C VAL A 653 19.95 -29.91 14.22
N HIS A 654 18.77 -30.45 14.54
CA HIS A 654 17.43 -30.26 13.96
C HIS A 654 17.26 -30.46 12.44
N ARG A 655 16.64 -31.59 12.09
CA ARG A 655 15.94 -31.76 10.79
C ARG A 655 14.70 -30.88 10.80
N THR A 656 14.70 -29.78 10.07
CA THR A 656 13.48 -29.15 9.59
C THR A 656 13.12 -29.76 8.23
N HIS A 657 11.90 -30.29 8.12
CA HIS A 657 11.33 -30.71 6.85
C HIS A 657 11.12 -29.47 5.98
N LEU A 658 11.64 -29.47 4.76
CA LEU A 658 11.29 -28.48 3.73
C LEU A 658 9.91 -28.86 3.16
N PRO A 659 8.98 -27.90 2.98
CA PRO A 659 7.74 -28.16 2.27
C PRO A 659 8.04 -28.39 0.77
N HIS A 660 7.39 -29.42 0.25
CA HIS A 660 7.45 -29.92 -1.11
C HIS A 660 6.62 -29.00 -2.00
N TRP A 661 7.20 -28.59 -3.12
CA TRP A 661 6.52 -27.85 -4.18
C TRP A 661 6.04 -28.86 -5.22
N GLU A 662 4.73 -28.96 -5.46
CA GLU A 662 4.20 -29.56 -6.68
C GLU A 662 3.52 -28.46 -7.50
N ALA A 663 3.95 -28.32 -8.74
CA ALA A 663 3.37 -27.41 -9.72
C ALA A 663 2.18 -28.09 -10.39
N GLY A 664 0.98 -27.52 -10.31
CA GLY A 664 -0.14 -28.02 -11.12
C GLY A 664 -1.55 -27.61 -10.72
N GLU A 665 -1.82 -27.20 -9.49
CA GLU A 665 -3.19 -26.86 -9.09
C GLU A 665 -3.44 -25.36 -9.16
N VAL A 666 -4.34 -24.94 -10.07
CA VAL A 666 -4.91 -23.59 -10.10
C VAL A 666 -6.00 -23.55 -9.01
N PRO A 667 -5.82 -22.86 -7.87
CA PRO A 667 -6.79 -22.96 -6.79
C PRO A 667 -7.87 -21.89 -6.98
N GLN A 668 -9.10 -22.30 -7.26
CA GLN A 668 -10.26 -21.38 -7.27
C GLN A 668 -10.82 -21.07 -5.88
N HIS A 669 -10.35 -21.73 -4.83
CA HIS A 669 -10.68 -21.41 -3.44
C HIS A 669 -9.52 -21.85 -2.53
N ILE A 670 -8.85 -20.91 -1.84
CA ILE A 670 -7.82 -21.25 -0.84
C ILE A 670 -8.27 -20.71 0.52
N ILE A 671 -8.50 -21.65 1.45
CA ILE A 671 -8.50 -21.38 2.90
C ILE A 671 -7.03 -21.45 3.32
N PHE A 672 -6.43 -20.33 3.73
CA PHE A 672 -5.06 -20.34 4.23
C PHE A 672 -5.01 -20.99 5.62
N ARG A 673 -4.27 -22.09 5.79
CA ARG A 673 -3.82 -22.59 7.11
C ARG A 673 -2.42 -22.03 7.38
N LEU A 674 -2.30 -21.19 8.41
CA LEU A 674 -1.04 -20.62 8.86
C LEU A 674 -0.49 -21.40 10.08
N ALA A 675 -0.08 -22.65 9.83
CA ALA A 675 0.83 -23.52 10.60
C ALA A 675 0.53 -24.99 10.22
N ASP A 676 1.57 -25.79 9.99
CA ASP A 676 1.46 -27.13 9.37
C ASP A 676 0.63 -28.17 10.16
N SER A 677 0.04 -29.08 9.37
CA SER A 677 -0.41 -30.45 9.68
C SER A 677 -1.73 -30.66 10.44
N LEU A 678 -2.78 -31.02 9.69
CA LEU A 678 -3.78 -31.98 10.18
C LEU A 678 -3.20 -33.40 10.11
N PRO A 679 -3.59 -34.31 11.00
CA PRO A 679 -3.06 -35.66 11.02
C PRO A 679 -3.49 -36.44 9.78
N THR A 680 -2.57 -37.22 9.24
CA THR A 680 -2.60 -37.99 7.98
C THR A 680 -3.76 -39.02 7.85
N HIS A 681 -4.61 -39.19 8.87
CA HIS A 681 -5.67 -40.22 8.86
C HIS A 681 -6.97 -39.79 8.18
N VAL A 682 -7.10 -38.53 7.73
CA VAL A 682 -8.32 -38.02 7.06
C VAL A 682 -8.21 -38.00 5.53
N LEU A 683 -7.02 -38.23 4.96
CA LEU A 683 -6.78 -38.28 3.51
C LEU A 683 -6.72 -39.71 2.94
N ALA A 684 -7.27 -40.70 3.64
CA ALA A 684 -7.27 -42.11 3.23
C ALA A 684 -8.67 -42.69 2.91
N GLN A 685 -9.63 -41.84 2.54
CA GLN A 685 -10.85 -42.19 1.80
C GLN A 685 -10.97 -41.25 0.61
#